data_AF-A0A1X7URG9-F1
#
_entry.id   AF-A0A1X7URG9-F1
#
_cell.length_a   1.000
_cell.length_b   1.000
_cell.length_c   1.000
_cell.angle_alpha   90.00
_cell.angle_beta   90.00
_cell.angle_gamma   90.00
#
_symmetry.space_group_name_H-M   'P 1'
#
loop_
_entity.id
_entity.type
_entity.pdbx_description
1 polymer ?
#
loop_
_entity_poly.entity_id
_entity_poly.type
_entity_poly.pdbx_seq_one_letter_code
_entity_poly.pdbx_strand_id
1 'polypeptide(L)'
;MSALGTRNNCDVNNDRWSITRRGFLSYPVPLQIQCLLFVIGNLFDKYGKPIPGLALLPSSIRFKLLLLLPAIDVCQLETTPVTCDILMDEIWERLYKERIPLQKFYYYKNTFNMADSPSIWMERNRLDLSWKDIYFITVFACEQYHYCSSHENVSCKCQYFLSLDLLYSIYTLDNDGSVIHQCFPNESGLKVTHNLYQYYHACQCTPRFVPGFHFKRFVAPSISAKVDYKLSVIPYWDVISAMIDHQVPLKHVTISPDHIKIITDNMGPQVSGRLVKLFSFLESIEICSCHVDSAVKLSEFLDLIFDANECQIKSAVIRDHINIVSPFFSKHKESHHLKKLEVSLDVKEFSNTPTLGTNRPCTTKASEYINKILRCQRGLEEFNCHFTDRNFHFGNIHHLGSLDSVTDLFYRPGFKVLSFDNDGFYGDTLFESILDLLGHFFLSPYPVTLHLSLKFSHYNIYQPQPEELPVHKDQKEKTLSFSNCGYFPYSSSILPKILKLKSLQIKENEWAHVQNFTCLQSIVAHRFSLSIRETTTSINIHYLKSILNTVQAKEWDLSIIMKNEGRLAKIFIELLGDVLAGGEMLLLRDHGVHWLEEEVIRLAFETIFCSMSLSRVDPYFELGLPSSSLNSKVAEIALNEWRKSGSTRLKRIRIFGELKDISSVTLLSEMAIEVTVIN
;
A
#
# COMPACT_ATOMS: atom_id res chain seq x y z
N MET A 1 7.64 33.15 -44.14
CA MET A 1 8.42 34.28 -43.56
C MET A 1 7.46 35.44 -43.41
N SER A 2 7.15 36.01 -42.24
CA SER A 2 7.44 35.74 -40.82
C SER A 2 6.45 36.62 -40.04
N ALA A 3 5.49 36.00 -39.36
CA ALA A 3 5.32 36.01 -37.91
C ALA A 3 4.96 37.38 -37.28
N LEU A 4 3.65 37.62 -37.17
CA LEU A 4 3.04 38.51 -36.18
C LEU A 4 2.76 37.69 -34.92
N GLY A 5 3.46 37.98 -33.83
CA GLY A 5 3.21 37.45 -32.49
C GLY A 5 2.76 38.60 -31.58
N THR A 6 1.54 38.50 -31.08
CA THR A 6 0.89 39.43 -30.17
C THR A 6 1.53 39.38 -28.78
N ARG A 7 1.93 40.56 -28.28
CA ARG A 7 2.32 40.81 -26.88
C ARG A 7 1.07 40.82 -26.01
N ASN A 8 1.11 40.11 -24.88
CA ASN A 8 0.25 40.38 -23.74
C ASN A 8 1.09 40.60 -22.48
N ASN A 9 0.71 41.67 -21.78
CA ASN A 9 1.19 42.26 -20.54
C ASN A 9 1.66 41.29 -19.45
N CYS A 10 2.86 41.54 -18.93
CA CYS A 10 3.29 41.26 -17.55
C CYS A 10 4.40 42.26 -17.17
N ASP A 11 4.07 43.55 -17.10
CA ASP A 11 4.87 44.57 -16.42
C ASP A 11 4.00 45.11 -15.28
N VAL A 12 4.32 44.74 -14.02
CA VAL A 12 4.34 45.58 -12.81
C VAL A 12 4.90 44.71 -11.67
N ASN A 13 6.22 44.77 -11.47
CA ASN A 13 6.97 44.69 -10.19
C ASN A 13 8.47 44.43 -10.46
N ASN A 14 9.05 45.22 -11.37
CA ASN A 14 10.49 45.40 -11.50
C ASN A 14 10.84 46.72 -10.81
N ASP A 15 11.11 46.72 -9.50
CA ASP A 15 11.70 47.90 -8.85
C ASP A 15 12.45 47.65 -7.53
N ARG A 16 13.14 46.50 -7.41
CA ARG A 16 14.10 46.30 -6.29
C ARG A 16 15.46 45.67 -6.64
N TRP A 17 15.75 45.38 -7.91
CA TRP A 17 17.01 44.73 -8.31
C TRP A 17 17.96 45.60 -9.15
N SER A 18 17.67 46.90 -9.32
CA SER A 18 18.44 47.79 -10.20
C SER A 18 19.57 48.60 -9.53
N ILE A 19 19.91 48.35 -8.26
CA ILE A 19 21.06 49.01 -7.62
C ILE A 19 21.85 48.02 -6.75
N THR A 20 22.65 47.16 -7.35
CA THR A 20 23.94 46.76 -6.78
C THR A 20 24.96 46.56 -7.90
N ARG A 21 26.05 47.32 -7.79
CA ARG A 21 27.16 47.38 -8.74
C ARG A 21 27.78 45.99 -8.96
N ARG A 22 28.32 45.76 -10.16
CA ARG A 22 29.31 44.70 -10.45
C ARG A 22 30.35 44.67 -9.31
N GLY A 23 30.47 43.55 -8.61
CA GLY A 23 31.64 43.26 -7.77
C GLY A 23 31.42 42.83 -6.32
N PHE A 24 30.20 42.69 -5.78
CA PHE A 24 30.01 42.18 -4.42
C PHE A 24 28.76 41.30 -4.31
N LEU A 25 28.95 39.97 -4.39
CA LEU A 25 28.11 39.05 -3.63
C LEU A 25 28.66 39.02 -2.19
N SER A 26 27.76 39.02 -1.23
CA SER A 26 28.05 39.01 0.20
C SER A 26 28.67 37.66 0.63
N TYR A 27 29.98 37.66 0.92
CA TYR A 27 30.71 36.68 1.74
C TYR A 27 30.92 35.24 1.21
N PRO A 28 32.06 34.59 1.55
CA PRO A 28 32.38 33.22 1.14
C PRO A 28 31.36 32.22 1.71
N VAL A 29 31.21 31.08 1.02
CA VAL A 29 30.51 29.90 1.54
C VAL A 29 30.93 29.67 3.00
N PRO A 30 29.99 29.50 3.96
CA PRO A 30 30.35 29.23 5.35
C PRO A 30 31.44 28.17 5.46
N LEU A 31 32.47 28.40 6.28
CA LEU A 31 33.61 27.48 6.42
C LEU A 31 33.16 26.04 6.69
N GLN A 32 32.08 25.88 7.46
CA GLN A 32 31.47 24.58 7.72
C GLN A 32 31.02 23.86 6.43
N ILE A 33 30.40 24.57 5.48
CA ILE A 33 29.98 24.02 4.20
C ILE A 33 31.21 23.70 3.33
N GLN A 34 32.23 24.56 3.32
CA GLN A 34 33.48 24.29 2.59
C GLN A 34 34.19 23.03 3.12
N CYS A 35 34.33 22.90 4.44
CA CYS A 35 34.88 21.71 5.08
C CYS A 35 34.07 20.46 4.75
N LEU A 36 32.74 20.56 4.75
CA LEU A 36 31.86 19.45 4.42
C LEU A 36 32.00 19.01 2.96
N LEU A 37 32.02 19.96 2.02
CA LEU A 37 32.27 19.69 0.60
C LEU A 37 33.65 19.05 0.39
N PHE A 38 34.66 19.50 1.12
CA PHE A 38 36.01 18.96 1.05
C PHE A 38 36.04 17.51 1.52
N VAL A 39 35.37 17.23 2.65
CA VAL A 39 35.21 15.86 3.16
C VAL A 39 34.49 15.00 2.13
N ILE A 40 33.37 15.46 1.56
CA ILE A 40 32.58 14.70 0.58
C ILE A 40 33.39 14.35 -0.68
N GLY A 41 34.10 15.31 -1.27
CA GLY A 41 34.89 15.05 -2.47
C GLY A 41 36.14 14.19 -2.22
N ASN A 42 36.53 14.00 -0.96
CA ASN A 42 37.68 13.19 -0.55
C ASN A 42 37.29 12.02 0.38
N LEU A 43 36.05 11.53 0.33
CA LEU A 43 35.60 10.40 1.18
C LEU A 43 36.36 9.11 0.90
N PHE A 44 36.73 8.90 -0.36
CA PHE A 44 37.31 7.68 -0.87
C PHE A 44 38.69 7.93 -1.46
N ASP A 45 39.58 6.98 -1.28
CA ASP A 45 40.87 6.99 -1.98
C ASP A 45 40.70 6.67 -3.47
N LYS A 46 41.81 6.67 -4.21
CA LYS A 46 41.83 6.35 -5.65
C LYS A 46 41.35 4.93 -6.00
N TYR A 47 41.19 4.04 -5.01
CA TYR A 47 40.71 2.67 -5.15
C TYR A 47 39.27 2.50 -4.66
N GLY A 48 38.59 3.58 -4.26
CA GLY A 48 37.22 3.52 -3.76
C GLY A 48 37.13 3.04 -2.30
N LYS A 49 38.23 3.08 -1.53
CA LYS A 49 38.18 2.71 -0.10
C LYS A 49 37.91 3.93 0.77
N PRO A 50 37.01 3.83 1.76
CA PRO A 50 36.74 4.92 2.71
C PRO A 50 38.02 5.38 3.43
N ILE A 51 38.20 6.69 3.57
CA ILE A 51 39.33 7.24 4.32
C ILE A 51 39.11 7.01 5.83
N PRO A 52 40.07 6.37 6.55
CA PRO A 52 39.91 6.03 7.97
C PRO A 52 39.62 7.21 8.91
N GLY A 53 40.09 8.40 8.56
CA GLY A 53 39.92 9.62 9.37
C GLY A 53 38.47 10.09 9.53
N LEU A 54 37.53 9.60 8.71
CA LEU A 54 36.11 9.94 8.81
C LEU A 54 35.48 9.47 10.13
N ALA A 55 35.97 8.37 10.71
CA ALA A 55 35.48 7.84 11.98
C ALA A 55 35.84 8.73 13.18
N LEU A 56 36.82 9.62 13.04
CA LEU A 56 37.25 10.54 14.09
C LEU A 56 36.31 11.75 14.24
N LEU A 57 35.40 11.96 13.28
CA LEU A 57 34.43 13.03 13.35
C LEU A 57 33.38 12.75 14.45
N PRO A 58 32.88 13.78 15.15
CA PRO A 58 31.76 13.63 16.07
C PRO A 58 30.56 12.93 15.42
N SER A 59 29.85 12.08 16.16
CA SER A 59 28.72 11.30 15.64
C SER A 59 27.65 12.18 14.99
N SER A 60 27.40 13.38 15.52
CA SER A 60 26.47 14.35 14.94
C SER A 60 26.89 14.88 13.56
N ILE A 61 28.21 14.99 13.31
CA ILE A 61 28.75 15.40 12.01
C ILE A 61 28.72 14.22 11.04
N ARG A 62 29.12 13.02 11.50
CA ARG A 62 29.04 11.79 10.69
C ARG A 62 27.61 11.51 10.25
N PHE A 63 26.64 11.68 11.15
CA PHE A 63 25.22 11.54 10.85
C PHE A 63 24.75 12.49 9.73
N LYS A 64 25.03 13.79 9.87
CA LYS A 64 24.71 14.79 8.83
C LYS A 64 25.43 14.52 7.52
N LEU A 65 26.68 14.05 7.58
CA LEU A 65 27.47 13.69 6.41
C LEU A 65 26.76 12.56 5.66
N LEU A 66 26.41 11.45 6.32
CA LEU A 66 25.70 10.31 5.71
C LEU A 66 24.41 10.74 5.01
N LEU A 67 23.64 11.65 5.62
CA LEU A 67 22.41 12.21 5.02
C LEU A 67 22.65 13.10 3.79
N LEU A 68 23.89 13.46 3.47
CA LEU A 68 24.24 14.25 2.29
C LEU A 68 24.92 13.44 1.19
N LEU A 69 25.34 12.21 1.50
CA LEU A 69 26.03 11.34 0.56
C LEU A 69 25.05 10.73 -0.45
N PRO A 70 25.54 10.33 -1.64
CA PRO A 70 24.79 9.41 -2.49
C PRO A 70 24.49 8.14 -1.70
N ALA A 71 23.33 7.53 -1.92
CA ALA A 71 22.94 6.33 -1.18
C ALA A 71 23.93 5.17 -1.36
N ILE A 72 24.62 5.10 -2.51
CA ILE A 72 25.63 4.07 -2.73
C ILE A 72 26.86 4.23 -1.83
N ASP A 73 27.22 5.46 -1.47
CA ASP A 73 28.33 5.75 -0.57
C ASP A 73 27.95 5.47 0.88
N VAL A 74 26.70 5.76 1.25
CA VAL A 74 26.13 5.34 2.53
C VAL A 74 26.24 3.83 2.68
N CYS A 75 25.88 3.07 1.63
CA CYS A 75 26.01 1.61 1.61
C CYS A 75 27.46 1.13 1.76
N GLN A 76 28.44 1.80 1.15
CA GLN A 76 29.86 1.45 1.32
C GLN A 76 30.41 1.76 2.71
N LEU A 77 29.88 2.79 3.37
CA LEU A 77 30.29 3.20 4.71
C LEU A 77 29.57 2.38 5.79
N GLU A 78 28.43 1.79 5.46
CA GLU A 78 27.74 0.82 6.31
C GLU A 78 28.69 -0.33 6.64
N THR A 79 28.79 -0.68 7.94
CA THR A 79 29.75 -1.64 8.51
C THR A 79 31.19 -1.14 8.70
N THR A 80 31.48 0.11 8.39
CA THR A 80 32.77 0.73 8.72
C THR A 80 32.73 1.46 10.07
N PRO A 81 33.88 1.80 10.68
CA PRO A 81 33.91 2.63 11.89
C PRO A 81 33.23 4.00 11.74
N VAL A 82 33.00 4.48 10.51
CA VAL A 82 32.28 5.74 10.25
C VAL A 82 30.82 5.69 10.74
N THR A 83 30.23 4.50 10.82
CA THR A 83 28.85 4.32 11.31
C THR A 83 28.82 3.81 12.75
N CYS A 84 29.96 3.75 13.45
CA CYS A 84 30.00 3.36 14.86
C CYS A 84 29.13 4.32 15.68
N ASP A 85 28.27 3.76 16.52
CA ASP A 85 27.30 4.49 17.36
C ASP A 85 26.21 5.24 16.57
N ILE A 86 26.00 4.92 15.28
CA ILE A 86 24.89 5.43 14.46
C ILE A 86 23.95 4.28 14.11
N LEU A 87 22.66 4.45 14.39
CA LEU A 87 21.64 3.50 13.96
C LEU A 87 21.38 3.69 12.45
N MET A 88 21.92 2.77 11.63
CA MET A 88 21.81 2.90 10.17
C MET A 88 20.38 2.86 9.66
N ASP A 89 19.48 2.17 10.33
CA ASP A 89 18.06 2.13 9.96
C ASP A 89 17.42 3.53 10.06
N GLU A 90 17.84 4.38 11.02
CA GLU A 90 17.41 5.78 11.12
C GLU A 90 17.92 6.62 9.94
N ILE A 91 19.16 6.38 9.49
CA ILE A 91 19.73 7.04 8.31
C ILE A 91 18.90 6.67 7.08
N TRP A 92 18.66 5.38 6.85
CA TRP A 92 17.89 4.91 5.70
C TRP A 92 16.44 5.38 5.72
N GLU A 93 15.80 5.42 6.89
CA GLU A 93 14.45 5.98 7.04
C GLU A 93 14.41 7.45 6.61
N ARG A 94 15.36 8.28 7.08
CA ARG A 94 15.44 9.69 6.70
C ARG A 94 15.74 9.87 5.21
N LEU A 95 16.70 9.11 4.68
CA LEU A 95 17.01 9.12 3.24
C LEU A 95 15.76 8.80 2.41
N TYR A 96 14.99 7.78 2.82
CA TYR A 96 13.74 7.43 2.15
C TYR A 96 12.71 8.57 2.21
N LYS A 97 12.41 9.07 3.41
CA LYS A 97 11.36 10.09 3.61
C LYS A 97 11.70 11.45 2.99
N GLU A 98 12.96 11.86 3.04
CA GLU A 98 13.41 13.18 2.57
C GLU A 98 13.66 13.19 1.06
N ARG A 99 14.10 12.07 0.47
CA ARG A 99 14.57 12.04 -0.92
C ARG A 99 13.64 11.35 -1.90
N ILE A 100 12.71 10.52 -1.42
CA ILE A 100 11.68 9.90 -2.26
C ILE A 100 10.40 10.75 -2.16
N PRO A 101 10.03 11.55 -3.19
CA PRO A 101 8.88 12.43 -3.11
C PRO A 101 7.57 11.66 -3.39
N LEU A 102 7.22 10.70 -2.52
CA LEU A 102 6.04 9.84 -2.66
C LEU A 102 4.73 10.62 -2.88
N GLN A 103 4.61 11.81 -2.28
CA GLN A 103 3.44 12.68 -2.44
C GLN A 103 3.29 13.23 -3.88
N LYS A 104 4.40 13.48 -4.58
CA LYS A 104 4.39 13.91 -5.99
C LYS A 104 4.20 12.74 -6.95
N PHE A 105 4.28 11.53 -6.42
CA PHE A 105 4.25 10.27 -7.15
C PHE A 105 3.02 9.43 -6.76
N TYR A 106 1.87 10.06 -6.57
CA TYR A 106 0.59 9.38 -6.28
C TYR A 106 0.32 8.22 -7.26
N TYR A 107 0.65 8.40 -8.54
CA TYR A 107 0.56 7.35 -9.54
C TYR A 107 1.50 6.16 -9.24
N TYR A 108 2.74 6.39 -8.81
CA TYR A 108 3.71 5.30 -8.53
C TYR A 108 3.33 4.52 -7.27
N LYS A 109 2.85 5.21 -6.24
CA LYS A 109 2.37 4.58 -5.00
C LYS A 109 1.25 3.57 -5.30
N ASN A 110 0.36 3.91 -6.23
CA ASN A 110 -0.74 3.03 -6.63
C ASN A 110 -0.32 1.97 -7.67
N THR A 111 0.52 2.33 -8.64
CA THR A 111 0.92 1.44 -9.75
C THR A 111 1.95 0.38 -9.34
N PHE A 112 2.89 0.72 -8.46
CA PHE A 112 3.95 -0.19 -7.98
C PHE A 112 3.74 -0.63 -6.53
N ASN A 113 2.56 -0.35 -5.97
CA ASN A 113 2.15 -0.72 -4.63
C ASN A 113 3.22 -0.42 -3.55
N MET A 114 3.94 0.70 -3.72
CA MET A 114 5.05 1.08 -2.85
C MET A 114 4.50 1.39 -1.45
N ALA A 115 5.03 0.72 -0.43
CA ALA A 115 4.63 0.98 0.95
C ALA A 115 5.43 2.12 1.59
N ASP A 116 4.81 2.81 2.54
CA ASP A 116 5.43 3.94 3.24
C ASP A 116 6.41 3.50 4.34
N SER A 117 6.44 2.22 4.73
CA SER A 117 7.31 1.71 5.81
C SER A 117 7.52 0.18 5.77
N PRO A 118 8.56 -0.33 6.47
CA PRO A 118 8.81 -1.76 6.68
C PRO A 118 7.64 -2.57 7.21
N SER A 119 6.92 -2.04 8.20
CA SER A 119 5.77 -2.74 8.80
C SER A 119 4.66 -2.98 7.78
N ILE A 120 4.38 -1.99 6.92
CA ILE A 120 3.38 -2.14 5.87
C ILE A 120 3.81 -3.18 4.84
N TRP A 121 5.11 -3.26 4.49
CA TRP A 121 5.62 -4.34 3.62
C TRP A 121 5.48 -5.73 4.27
N MET A 122 5.73 -5.85 5.57
CA MET A 122 5.55 -7.10 6.30
C MET A 122 4.08 -7.52 6.35
N GLU A 123 3.17 -6.57 6.60
CA GLU A 123 1.73 -6.80 6.61
C GLU A 123 1.19 -7.18 5.23
N ARG A 124 1.58 -6.44 4.18
CA ARG A 124 1.09 -6.65 2.82
C ARG A 124 1.73 -7.84 2.13
N ASN A 125 3.04 -8.02 2.23
CA ASN A 125 3.79 -8.95 1.38
C ASN A 125 4.48 -10.07 2.17
N ARG A 126 4.38 -10.10 3.50
CA ARG A 126 5.10 -11.07 4.37
C ARG A 126 6.61 -11.03 4.19
N LEU A 127 7.13 -9.85 3.85
CA LEU A 127 8.55 -9.61 3.65
C LEU A 127 9.13 -8.83 4.83
N ASP A 128 10.20 -9.37 5.38
CA ASP A 128 11.00 -8.69 6.39
C ASP A 128 12.05 -7.81 5.68
N LEU A 129 11.69 -6.54 5.53
CA LEU A 129 12.47 -5.53 4.81
C LEU A 129 12.98 -4.47 5.78
N SER A 130 14.24 -4.09 5.63
CA SER A 130 14.80 -2.88 6.26
C SER A 130 14.43 -1.62 5.48
N TRP A 131 14.65 -0.43 6.05
CA TRP A 131 14.49 0.81 5.28
C TRP A 131 15.44 0.90 4.07
N LYS A 132 16.63 0.30 4.18
CA LYS A 132 17.56 0.16 3.06
C LYS A 132 16.93 -0.65 1.93
N ASP A 133 16.35 -1.80 2.24
CA ASP A 133 15.70 -2.67 1.24
C ASP A 133 14.60 -1.88 0.49
N ILE A 134 13.75 -1.18 1.24
CA ILE A 134 12.65 -0.38 0.66
C ILE A 134 13.20 0.73 -0.23
N TYR A 135 14.22 1.47 0.23
CA TYR A 135 14.84 2.53 -0.55
C TYR A 135 15.28 2.01 -1.92
N PHE A 136 16.03 0.90 -1.97
CA PHE A 136 16.52 0.35 -3.22
C PHE A 136 15.44 -0.29 -4.09
N ILE A 137 14.43 -0.93 -3.51
CA ILE A 137 13.25 -1.42 -4.25
C ILE A 137 12.53 -0.24 -4.93
N THR A 138 12.32 0.85 -4.20
CA THR A 138 11.65 2.05 -4.72
C THR A 138 12.46 2.75 -5.79
N VAL A 139 13.77 2.95 -5.59
CA VAL A 139 14.65 3.53 -6.61
C VAL A 139 14.62 2.67 -7.88
N PHE A 140 14.76 1.35 -7.73
CA PHE A 140 14.72 0.42 -8.86
C PHE A 140 13.40 0.55 -9.65
N ALA A 141 12.25 0.46 -8.97
CA ALA A 141 10.94 0.56 -9.61
C ALA A 141 10.64 1.93 -10.25
N CYS A 142 11.03 3.03 -9.61
CA CYS A 142 10.87 4.37 -10.18
C CYS A 142 11.71 4.56 -11.45
N GLU A 143 12.97 4.11 -11.44
CA GLU A 143 13.86 4.22 -12.62
C GLU A 143 13.34 3.42 -13.80
N GLN A 144 12.75 2.26 -13.54
CA GLN A 144 12.11 1.46 -14.57
C GLN A 144 10.96 2.21 -15.26
N TYR A 145 10.07 2.82 -14.50
CA TYR A 145 8.93 3.56 -15.06
C TYR A 145 9.38 4.82 -15.81
N HIS A 146 10.34 5.57 -15.26
CA HIS A 146 10.85 6.78 -15.90
C HIS A 146 11.47 6.52 -17.27
N TYR A 147 12.10 5.35 -17.44
CA TYR A 147 12.65 4.94 -18.72
C TYR A 147 11.56 4.73 -19.78
N CYS A 148 10.40 4.17 -19.42
CA CYS A 148 9.33 3.88 -20.38
C CYS A 148 8.33 5.02 -20.58
N SER A 149 8.17 5.90 -19.60
CA SER A 149 7.14 6.93 -19.65
C SER A 149 7.58 8.12 -20.53
N SER A 150 7.04 8.20 -21.75
CA SER A 150 7.24 9.32 -22.67
C SER A 150 6.35 10.53 -22.32
N HIS A 151 6.19 10.89 -21.05
CA HIS A 151 5.30 12.00 -20.69
C HIS A 151 5.84 13.33 -21.23
N GLU A 152 5.07 13.95 -22.14
CA GLU A 152 5.39 15.20 -22.83
C GLU A 152 5.09 16.47 -22.00
N ASN A 153 4.54 16.35 -20.79
CA ASN A 153 3.95 17.49 -20.07
C ASN A 153 4.58 17.81 -18.70
N VAL A 154 5.90 17.62 -18.52
CA VAL A 154 6.59 18.13 -17.33
C VAL A 154 7.74 19.03 -17.77
N SER A 155 7.71 20.29 -17.33
CA SER A 155 8.66 21.35 -17.69
C SER A 155 10.13 21.05 -17.31
N CYS A 156 10.38 20.05 -16.44
CA CYS A 156 11.63 19.29 -16.45
C CYS A 156 11.47 17.85 -15.96
N LYS A 157 11.91 16.86 -16.74
CA LYS A 157 12.03 15.44 -16.34
C LYS A 157 13.16 15.15 -15.31
N CYS A 158 14.18 16.01 -15.25
CA CYS A 158 15.37 15.93 -14.38
C CYS A 158 15.11 15.87 -12.87
N GLN A 159 14.00 16.45 -12.39
CA GLN A 159 13.69 16.55 -10.95
C GLN A 159 13.25 15.20 -10.35
N TYR A 160 13.06 14.19 -11.19
CA TYR A 160 12.42 12.92 -10.83
C TYR A 160 13.34 11.70 -10.97
N PHE A 161 14.59 11.86 -11.43
CA PHE A 161 15.54 10.75 -11.51
C PHE A 161 16.15 10.47 -10.14
N LEU A 162 15.68 9.40 -9.49
CA LEU A 162 16.24 8.89 -8.24
C LEU A 162 17.59 8.21 -8.46
N SER A 163 17.89 7.74 -9.67
CA SER A 163 19.22 7.30 -10.09
C SER A 163 20.27 8.39 -9.89
N LEU A 164 19.87 9.66 -10.04
CA LEU A 164 20.76 10.76 -9.73
C LEU A 164 21.04 10.87 -8.24
N ASP A 165 20.08 10.63 -7.35
CA ASP A 165 20.35 10.59 -5.90
C ASP A 165 21.19 9.38 -5.49
N LEU A 166 20.96 8.24 -6.13
CA LEU A 166 21.69 7.01 -5.89
C LEU A 166 23.18 7.15 -6.22
N LEU A 167 23.48 7.74 -7.38
CA LEU A 167 24.82 7.75 -7.99
C LEU A 167 25.54 9.10 -7.86
N TYR A 168 24.82 10.19 -7.62
CA TYR A 168 25.35 11.56 -7.67
C TYR A 168 24.81 12.47 -6.53
N SER A 169 25.67 12.85 -5.58
CA SER A 169 25.36 13.94 -4.61
C SER A 169 25.47 15.31 -5.30
N ILE A 170 25.18 16.49 -4.73
CA ILE A 170 24.58 16.98 -3.49
C ILE A 170 23.33 17.75 -3.97
N TYR A 171 22.15 17.44 -3.42
CA TYR A 171 20.97 18.30 -3.58
C TYR A 171 21.05 19.45 -2.58
N THR A 172 20.62 20.64 -2.98
CA THR A 172 20.84 21.86 -2.21
C THR A 172 20.01 21.84 -0.94
N LEU A 173 20.66 22.13 0.18
CA LEU A 173 20.10 22.10 1.54
C LEU A 173 18.96 23.10 1.80
N ASP A 174 18.62 23.94 0.82
CA ASP A 174 17.44 24.81 0.80
C ASP A 174 17.12 25.17 -0.67
N ASN A 175 15.95 25.74 -0.94
CA ASN A 175 15.46 26.19 -2.26
C ASN A 175 16.41 27.16 -3.02
N ASP A 176 17.52 27.58 -2.42
CA ASP A 176 18.53 28.48 -2.99
C ASP A 176 19.79 27.74 -3.46
N GLY A 177 19.60 26.69 -4.26
CA GLY A 177 20.72 26.01 -4.92
C GLY A 177 21.59 26.91 -5.80
N SER A 178 21.09 28.09 -6.13
CA SER A 178 21.83 29.19 -6.76
C SER A 178 23.08 29.62 -5.97
N VAL A 179 23.09 29.54 -4.64
CA VAL A 179 24.16 30.14 -3.81
C VAL A 179 25.49 29.39 -3.91
N ILE A 180 25.51 28.06 -3.82
CA ILE A 180 26.78 27.28 -3.91
C ILE A 180 27.36 27.37 -5.32
N HIS A 181 26.51 27.27 -6.36
CA HIS A 181 26.94 27.39 -7.75
C HIS A 181 27.44 28.80 -8.09
N GLN A 182 26.86 29.85 -7.50
CA GLN A 182 27.32 31.23 -7.65
C GLN A 182 28.63 31.51 -6.89
N CYS A 183 28.90 30.81 -5.78
CA CYS A 183 30.13 30.97 -5.01
C CYS A 183 31.35 30.25 -5.62
N PHE A 184 31.13 29.24 -6.48
CA PHE A 184 32.19 28.54 -7.22
C PHE A 184 31.99 28.70 -8.74
N PRO A 185 32.12 29.92 -9.30
CA PRO A 185 31.78 30.22 -10.69
C PRO A 185 32.73 29.57 -11.71
N ASN A 186 33.92 29.13 -11.28
CA ASN A 186 34.87 28.42 -12.11
C ASN A 186 34.95 26.96 -11.66
N GLU A 187 34.63 26.01 -12.56
CA GLU A 187 34.75 24.56 -12.31
C GLU A 187 36.14 24.16 -11.79
N SER A 188 37.18 24.90 -12.15
CA SER A 188 38.56 24.66 -11.71
C SER A 188 38.76 24.84 -10.21
N GLY A 189 38.06 25.79 -9.56
CA GLY A 189 38.20 26.04 -8.14
C GLY A 189 37.72 24.85 -7.31
N LEU A 190 36.48 24.43 -7.54
CA LEU A 190 35.85 23.32 -6.82
C LEU A 190 36.56 21.98 -7.08
N LYS A 191 36.95 21.73 -8.33
CA LYS A 191 37.68 20.52 -8.73
C LYS A 191 39.06 20.45 -8.08
N VAL A 192 39.84 21.52 -8.12
CA VAL A 192 41.22 21.54 -7.60
C VAL A 192 41.25 21.47 -6.08
N THR A 193 40.33 22.16 -5.41
CA THR A 193 40.38 22.30 -3.94
C THR A 193 39.54 21.26 -3.20
N HIS A 194 38.38 20.86 -3.74
CA HIS A 194 37.44 19.97 -3.06
C HIS A 194 37.28 18.62 -3.76
N ASN A 195 37.93 18.37 -4.91
CA ASN A 195 37.76 17.15 -5.72
C ASN A 195 36.29 16.84 -6.06
N LEU A 196 35.48 17.88 -6.24
CA LEU A 196 34.08 17.79 -6.67
C LEU A 196 33.95 18.33 -8.10
N TYR A 197 33.11 17.67 -8.89
CA TYR A 197 32.83 18.00 -10.27
C TYR A 197 31.38 18.47 -10.39
N GLN A 198 31.17 19.51 -11.20
CA GLN A 198 29.81 19.91 -11.55
C GLN A 198 29.30 18.99 -12.66
N TYR A 199 28.13 18.40 -12.45
CA TYR A 199 27.46 17.59 -13.46
C TYR A 199 26.12 18.22 -13.82
N TYR A 200 25.92 18.40 -15.13
CA TYR A 200 24.68 18.87 -15.71
C TYR A 200 24.02 17.68 -16.41
N HIS A 201 22.92 17.17 -15.82
CA HIS A 201 22.05 16.24 -16.55
C HIS A 201 21.38 16.97 -17.72
N ALA A 202 20.87 16.24 -18.71
CA ALA A 202 20.39 16.73 -20.01
C ALA A 202 19.43 17.96 -20.00
N CYS A 203 18.80 18.32 -18.89
CA CYS A 203 18.00 19.56 -18.78
C CYS A 203 18.80 20.83 -18.43
N GLN A 204 20.05 20.77 -17.97
CA GLN A 204 20.79 21.93 -17.40
C GLN A 204 20.14 22.63 -16.19
N CYS A 205 18.88 22.32 -15.86
CA CYS A 205 18.09 23.04 -14.88
C CYS A 205 18.25 22.52 -13.43
N THR A 206 19.06 21.48 -13.20
CA THR A 206 19.44 20.97 -11.86
C THR A 206 20.92 20.56 -11.80
N PRO A 207 21.86 21.53 -11.64
CA PRO A 207 23.29 21.22 -11.51
C PRO A 207 23.60 20.48 -10.20
N ARG A 208 24.38 19.39 -10.29
CA ARG A 208 24.79 18.52 -9.15
C ARG A 208 26.31 18.52 -8.92
N PHE A 209 26.73 18.12 -7.72
CA PHE A 209 28.14 18.03 -7.32
C PHE A 209 28.59 16.60 -7.08
N VAL A 210 29.33 16.05 -8.04
CA VAL A 210 29.75 14.67 -8.05
C VAL A 210 31.19 14.54 -7.52
N PRO A 211 31.47 13.66 -6.54
CA PRO A 211 32.83 13.32 -6.15
C PRO A 211 33.68 12.86 -7.33
N GLY A 212 34.94 13.27 -7.38
CA GLY A 212 35.82 13.00 -8.52
C GLY A 212 36.03 11.52 -8.82
N PHE A 213 35.89 10.64 -7.81
CA PHE A 213 35.86 9.19 -7.99
C PHE A 213 34.64 8.76 -8.82
N HIS A 214 33.44 9.18 -8.43
CA HIS A 214 32.18 8.84 -9.13
C HIS A 214 32.08 9.48 -10.51
N PHE A 215 32.59 10.71 -10.68
CA PHE A 215 32.64 11.36 -11.99
C PHE A 215 33.41 10.50 -13.01
N LYS A 216 34.53 9.90 -12.59
CA LYS A 216 35.31 9.01 -13.47
C LYS A 216 34.62 7.67 -13.73
N ARG A 217 33.80 7.19 -12.78
CA ARG A 217 33.13 5.87 -12.86
C ARG A 217 31.85 5.92 -13.68
N PHE A 218 31.01 6.93 -13.49
CA PHE A 218 29.66 6.98 -14.06
C PHE A 218 29.48 8.07 -15.14
N VAL A 219 30.34 9.09 -15.18
CA VAL A 219 30.22 10.21 -16.15
C VAL A 219 31.21 10.08 -17.32
N ALA A 220 32.28 9.28 -17.19
CA ALA A 220 33.29 9.18 -18.22
C ALA A 220 32.76 8.45 -19.50
N PRO A 221 32.81 9.10 -20.68
CA PRO A 221 32.21 8.60 -21.94
C PRO A 221 32.85 7.33 -22.53
N SER A 222 33.85 6.75 -21.86
CA SER A 222 34.59 5.55 -22.30
C SER A 222 34.13 4.25 -21.60
N ILE A 223 33.32 4.32 -20.55
CA ILE A 223 32.91 3.15 -19.73
C ILE A 223 31.40 2.91 -19.83
N SER A 224 30.63 3.99 -20.01
CA SER A 224 29.18 3.96 -20.21
C SER A 224 28.87 3.56 -21.65
N ALA A 225 28.29 2.38 -21.88
CA ALA A 225 28.09 1.80 -23.21
C ALA A 225 27.33 2.78 -24.12
N LYS A 226 27.99 3.26 -25.18
CA LYS A 226 27.37 4.06 -26.24
C LYS A 226 26.27 3.25 -26.94
N VAL A 227 25.04 3.38 -26.48
CA VAL A 227 23.85 3.18 -27.32
C VAL A 227 23.53 4.54 -27.94
N ASP A 228 23.26 4.52 -29.24
CA ASP A 228 23.16 5.67 -30.15
C ASP A 228 22.50 6.93 -29.57
N TYR A 229 23.07 8.07 -29.96
CA TYR A 229 22.78 9.46 -29.56
C TYR A 229 21.34 9.99 -29.78
N LYS A 230 20.34 9.13 -30.00
CA LYS A 230 18.94 9.55 -30.15
C LYS A 230 18.07 9.32 -28.92
N LEU A 231 18.49 8.48 -27.97
CA LEU A 231 17.82 8.33 -26.68
C LEU A 231 18.90 8.24 -25.60
N SER A 232 18.96 9.23 -24.71
CA SER A 232 19.85 9.30 -23.56
C SER A 232 19.57 8.15 -22.58
N VAL A 233 20.12 6.97 -22.84
CA VAL A 233 19.80 5.69 -22.17
C VAL A 233 20.94 5.26 -21.25
N ILE A 234 21.34 6.04 -20.25
CA ILE A 234 22.16 5.49 -19.15
C ILE A 234 21.84 6.16 -17.79
N PRO A 235 20.68 5.81 -17.18
CA PRO A 235 20.60 5.77 -15.72
C PRO A 235 20.25 4.38 -15.14
N TYR A 236 19.40 3.60 -15.81
CA TYR A 236 18.89 2.32 -15.27
C TYR A 236 19.97 1.23 -15.13
N TRP A 237 20.89 1.12 -16.10
CA TRP A 237 21.97 0.15 -16.05
C TRP A 237 23.05 0.50 -15.01
N ASP A 238 23.31 1.79 -14.77
CA ASP A 238 24.24 2.22 -13.74
C ASP A 238 23.69 1.95 -12.35
N VAL A 239 22.37 2.09 -12.16
CA VAL A 239 21.67 1.68 -10.93
C VAL A 239 21.85 0.19 -10.67
N ILE A 240 21.56 -0.67 -11.67
CA ILE A 240 21.77 -2.13 -11.57
C ILE A 240 23.22 -2.45 -11.23
N SER A 241 24.16 -1.81 -11.92
CA SER A 241 25.59 -2.03 -11.72
C SER A 241 26.04 -1.64 -10.32
N ALA A 242 25.59 -0.47 -9.84
CA ALA A 242 25.92 0.01 -8.51
C ALA A 242 25.34 -0.90 -7.43
N MET A 243 24.09 -1.34 -7.57
CA MET A 243 23.48 -2.29 -6.63
C MET A 243 24.28 -3.60 -6.55
N ILE A 244 24.68 -4.17 -7.70
CA ILE A 244 25.48 -5.39 -7.75
C ILE A 244 26.88 -5.18 -7.15
N ASP A 245 27.58 -4.12 -7.56
CA ASP A 245 28.95 -3.83 -7.12
C ASP A 245 29.03 -3.61 -5.60
N HIS A 246 27.93 -3.13 -5.00
CA HIS A 246 27.80 -2.89 -3.57
C HIS A 246 26.98 -3.96 -2.84
N GLN A 247 26.74 -5.11 -3.48
CA GLN A 247 26.06 -6.27 -2.91
C GLN A 247 24.73 -5.92 -2.25
N VAL A 248 23.98 -4.99 -2.85
CA VAL A 248 22.66 -4.61 -2.40
C VAL A 248 21.65 -5.63 -2.95
N PRO A 249 21.09 -6.51 -2.11
CA PRO A 249 20.12 -7.50 -2.57
C PRO A 249 18.81 -6.81 -2.97
N LEU A 250 18.19 -7.28 -4.05
CA LEU A 250 16.83 -6.89 -4.39
C LEU A 250 15.86 -7.98 -3.93
N LYS A 251 15.13 -7.73 -2.84
CA LYS A 251 14.19 -8.70 -2.26
C LYS A 251 12.81 -8.72 -2.93
N HIS A 252 12.44 -7.66 -3.65
CA HIS A 252 11.17 -7.56 -4.37
C HIS A 252 11.36 -6.95 -5.76
N VAL A 253 10.65 -7.48 -6.77
CA VAL A 253 10.64 -6.92 -8.11
C VAL A 253 9.23 -6.85 -8.67
N THR A 254 8.88 -5.70 -9.24
CA THR A 254 7.69 -5.58 -10.11
C THR A 254 8.11 -5.81 -11.55
N ILE A 255 7.32 -6.55 -12.32
CA ILE A 255 7.54 -6.89 -13.72
C ILE A 255 6.37 -6.32 -14.50
N SER A 256 6.61 -5.24 -15.23
CA SER A 256 5.62 -4.59 -16.09
C SER A 256 5.96 -4.83 -17.57
N PRO A 257 5.02 -4.65 -18.51
CA PRO A 257 5.31 -4.77 -19.95
C PRO A 257 6.45 -3.83 -20.38
N ASP A 258 6.54 -2.68 -19.75
CA ASP A 258 7.62 -1.72 -19.88
C ASP A 258 8.97 -2.32 -19.46
N HIS A 259 9.04 -2.99 -18.31
CA HIS A 259 10.27 -3.63 -17.82
C HIS A 259 10.74 -4.73 -18.77
N ILE A 260 9.80 -5.56 -19.22
CA ILE A 260 10.07 -6.65 -20.15
C ILE A 260 10.68 -6.08 -21.43
N LYS A 261 10.10 -5.00 -21.98
CA LYS A 261 10.62 -4.36 -23.19
C LYS A 261 12.05 -3.85 -23.01
N ILE A 262 12.33 -3.09 -21.95
CA ILE A 262 13.67 -2.55 -21.67
C ILE A 262 14.71 -3.65 -21.58
N ILE A 263 14.40 -4.68 -20.80
CA ILE A 263 15.36 -5.72 -20.48
C ILE A 263 15.60 -6.56 -21.72
N THR A 264 14.55 -7.05 -22.36
CA THR A 264 14.69 -7.93 -23.54
C THR A 264 15.31 -7.24 -24.75
N ASP A 265 15.03 -5.96 -25.00
CA ASP A 265 15.64 -5.22 -26.11
C ASP A 265 17.16 -5.02 -25.89
N ASN A 266 17.64 -5.17 -24.66
CA ASN A 266 19.05 -5.06 -24.27
C ASN A 266 19.63 -6.37 -23.72
N MET A 267 18.93 -7.50 -23.85
CA MET A 267 19.35 -8.78 -23.28
C MET A 267 20.52 -9.35 -24.09
N GLY A 268 21.70 -9.34 -23.47
CA GLY A 268 22.89 -10.06 -23.91
C GLY A 268 23.54 -10.81 -22.75
N PRO A 269 24.49 -11.73 -23.00
CA PRO A 269 25.04 -12.61 -21.96
C PRO A 269 25.58 -11.88 -20.73
N GLN A 270 26.20 -10.71 -20.92
CA GLN A 270 26.73 -9.89 -19.84
C GLN A 270 25.62 -9.25 -18.97
N VAL A 271 24.52 -8.84 -19.60
CA VAL A 271 23.37 -8.22 -18.94
C VAL A 271 22.61 -9.28 -18.14
N SER A 272 22.34 -10.44 -18.74
CA SER A 272 21.68 -11.56 -18.06
C SER A 272 22.47 -12.00 -16.83
N GLY A 273 23.80 -12.13 -16.93
CA GLY A 273 24.63 -12.50 -15.79
C GLY A 273 24.62 -11.49 -14.64
N ARG A 274 24.41 -10.20 -14.93
CA ARG A 274 24.22 -9.16 -13.91
C ARG A 274 22.85 -9.23 -13.26
N LEU A 275 21.80 -9.39 -14.06
CA LEU A 275 20.42 -9.53 -13.55
C LEU A 275 20.26 -10.77 -12.67
N VAL A 276 20.89 -11.89 -13.04
CA VAL A 276 20.93 -13.10 -12.20
C VAL A 276 21.50 -12.75 -10.82
N LYS A 277 22.67 -12.10 -10.75
CA LYS A 277 23.24 -11.66 -9.46
C LYS A 277 22.32 -10.75 -8.66
N LEU A 278 21.66 -9.79 -9.32
CA LEU A 278 20.73 -8.88 -8.67
C LEU A 278 19.53 -9.61 -8.05
N PHE A 279 19.00 -10.62 -8.75
CA PHE A 279 17.82 -11.37 -8.32
C PHE A 279 18.13 -12.55 -7.40
N SER A 280 19.39 -12.82 -7.09
CA SER A 280 19.80 -13.96 -6.24
C SER A 280 19.20 -13.97 -4.83
N PHE A 281 18.68 -12.83 -4.34
CA PHE A 281 18.04 -12.69 -3.02
C PHE A 281 16.56 -12.34 -3.12
N LEU A 282 15.95 -12.59 -4.27
CA LEU A 282 14.55 -12.24 -4.50
C LEU A 282 13.63 -13.13 -3.66
N GLU A 283 12.75 -12.50 -2.88
CA GLU A 283 11.76 -13.17 -2.04
C GLU A 283 10.33 -12.89 -2.50
N SER A 284 10.12 -11.88 -3.35
CA SER A 284 8.80 -11.52 -3.85
C SER A 284 8.81 -11.00 -5.27
N ILE A 285 7.75 -11.34 -6.01
CA ILE A 285 7.52 -10.84 -7.35
C ILE A 285 6.11 -10.27 -7.48
N GLU A 286 5.97 -9.17 -8.22
CA GLU A 286 4.70 -8.68 -8.72
C GLU A 286 4.75 -8.65 -10.25
N ILE A 287 3.79 -9.26 -10.92
CA ILE A 287 3.66 -9.29 -12.37
C ILE A 287 2.45 -8.46 -12.73
N CYS A 288 2.67 -7.35 -13.44
CA CYS A 288 1.60 -6.49 -13.93
C CYS A 288 1.07 -7.02 -15.27
N SER A 289 -0.16 -6.63 -15.61
CA SER A 289 -0.81 -6.97 -16.88
C SER A 289 0.08 -6.57 -18.07
N CYS A 290 0.39 -7.53 -18.94
CA CYS A 290 1.32 -7.39 -20.07
C CYS A 290 0.58 -7.51 -21.41
N HIS A 291 1.05 -6.86 -22.47
CA HIS A 291 0.53 -7.11 -23.81
C HIS A 291 1.00 -8.48 -24.34
N VAL A 292 0.26 -9.06 -25.29
CA VAL A 292 0.53 -10.39 -25.87
C VAL A 292 1.96 -10.52 -26.43
N ASP A 293 2.50 -9.48 -27.06
CA ASP A 293 3.87 -9.49 -27.58
C ASP A 293 4.95 -9.57 -26.47
N SER A 294 4.60 -9.18 -25.24
CA SER A 294 5.46 -9.27 -24.07
C SER A 294 5.40 -10.63 -23.36
N ALA A 295 4.46 -11.52 -23.73
CA ALA A 295 4.27 -12.82 -23.10
C ALA A 295 5.49 -13.76 -23.26
N VAL A 296 6.06 -13.84 -24.48
CA VAL A 296 7.25 -14.67 -24.74
C VAL A 296 8.45 -14.13 -23.95
N LYS A 297 8.62 -12.82 -23.98
CA LYS A 297 9.68 -12.10 -23.27
C LYS A 297 9.53 -12.19 -21.74
N LEU A 298 8.30 -12.31 -21.23
CA LEU A 298 8.04 -12.58 -19.81
C LEU A 298 8.60 -13.95 -19.39
N SER A 299 8.41 -14.98 -20.21
CA SER A 299 8.96 -16.32 -19.91
C SER A 299 10.48 -16.29 -19.79
N GLU A 300 11.18 -15.65 -20.74
CA GLU A 300 12.63 -15.51 -20.69
C GLU A 300 13.11 -14.79 -19.42
N PHE A 301 12.36 -13.79 -18.97
CA PHE A 301 12.66 -13.07 -17.73
C PHE A 301 12.44 -13.94 -16.49
N LEU A 302 11.38 -14.76 -16.47
CA LEU A 302 11.10 -15.69 -15.38
C LEU A 302 12.15 -16.81 -15.30
N ASP A 303 12.69 -17.26 -16.44
CA ASP A 303 13.80 -18.23 -16.47
C ASP A 303 15.04 -17.67 -15.72
N LEU A 304 15.34 -16.37 -15.85
CA LEU A 304 16.43 -15.73 -15.10
C LEU A 304 16.20 -15.71 -13.58
N ILE A 305 14.94 -15.69 -13.14
CA ILE A 305 14.59 -15.64 -11.72
C ILE A 305 14.59 -17.05 -11.12
N PHE A 306 13.88 -17.97 -11.76
CA PHE A 306 13.61 -19.29 -11.18
C PHE A 306 14.68 -20.31 -11.51
N ASP A 307 15.17 -20.36 -12.75
CA ASP A 307 16.07 -21.43 -13.19
C ASP A 307 17.54 -21.06 -12.93
N ALA A 308 17.90 -19.78 -12.97
CA ALA A 308 19.28 -19.34 -12.79
C ALA A 308 19.70 -19.06 -11.34
N ASN A 309 18.74 -18.78 -10.43
CA ASN A 309 19.05 -18.36 -9.05
C ASN A 309 18.49 -19.29 -7.96
N GLU A 310 17.67 -20.30 -8.30
CA GLU A 310 16.99 -21.16 -7.32
C GLU A 310 16.24 -20.33 -6.23
N CYS A 311 15.69 -19.17 -6.60
CA CYS A 311 15.13 -18.22 -5.63
C CYS A 311 13.95 -18.79 -4.84
N GLN A 312 13.96 -18.55 -3.52
CA GLN A 312 12.87 -18.92 -2.61
C GLN A 312 11.80 -17.82 -2.56
N ILE A 313 10.99 -17.72 -3.62
CA ILE A 313 9.88 -16.75 -3.67
C ILE A 313 8.83 -17.09 -2.60
N LYS A 314 8.64 -16.18 -1.64
CA LYS A 314 7.67 -16.27 -0.54
C LYS A 314 6.34 -15.58 -0.86
N SER A 315 6.34 -14.57 -1.72
CA SER A 315 5.14 -13.80 -2.06
C SER A 315 5.07 -13.51 -3.56
N ALA A 316 3.94 -13.83 -4.19
CA ALA A 316 3.71 -13.56 -5.60
C ALA A 316 2.37 -12.85 -5.82
N VAL A 317 2.41 -11.74 -6.56
CA VAL A 317 1.22 -11.03 -7.06
C VAL A 317 1.23 -11.17 -8.58
N ILE A 318 0.17 -11.72 -9.16
CA ILE A 318 0.08 -12.03 -10.58
C ILE A 318 -1.17 -11.35 -11.14
N ARG A 319 -0.97 -10.32 -11.96
CA ARG A 319 -2.04 -9.64 -12.70
C ARG A 319 -1.97 -10.11 -14.15
N ASP A 320 -2.93 -10.94 -14.54
CA ASP A 320 -3.00 -11.64 -15.83
C ASP A 320 -1.84 -12.62 -16.07
N HIS A 321 -1.83 -13.30 -17.23
CA HIS A 321 -0.75 -14.20 -17.67
C HIS A 321 -0.44 -15.39 -16.74
N ILE A 322 -1.39 -15.82 -15.92
CA ILE A 322 -1.22 -16.97 -15.00
C ILE A 322 -0.78 -18.25 -15.70
N ASN A 323 -1.12 -18.42 -16.98
CA ASN A 323 -0.70 -19.53 -17.84
C ASN A 323 0.82 -19.57 -18.08
N ILE A 324 1.48 -18.41 -18.13
CA ILE A 324 2.94 -18.28 -18.32
C ILE A 324 3.66 -18.48 -17.00
N VAL A 325 3.09 -17.96 -15.91
CA VAL A 325 3.71 -17.94 -14.59
C VAL A 325 3.54 -19.27 -13.84
N SER A 326 2.38 -19.93 -13.99
CA SER A 326 2.04 -21.17 -13.29
C SER A 326 3.08 -22.30 -13.41
N PRO A 327 3.69 -22.57 -14.59
CA PRO A 327 4.76 -23.56 -14.72
C PRO A 327 5.91 -23.36 -13.74
N PHE A 328 6.33 -22.13 -13.46
CA PHE A 328 7.48 -21.83 -12.58
C PHE A 328 7.18 -22.17 -11.11
N PHE A 329 5.97 -21.87 -10.65
CA PHE A 329 5.53 -22.24 -9.29
C PHE A 329 5.12 -23.72 -9.16
N SER A 330 4.85 -24.40 -10.28
CA SER A 330 4.34 -25.78 -10.28
C SER A 330 5.39 -26.86 -10.60
N LYS A 331 6.49 -26.53 -11.32
CA LYS A 331 7.49 -27.52 -11.77
C LYS A 331 8.61 -27.77 -10.77
N HIS A 332 9.04 -26.74 -10.05
CA HIS A 332 10.24 -26.82 -9.21
C HIS A 332 9.93 -27.59 -7.92
N LYS A 333 10.59 -28.73 -7.70
CA LYS A 333 10.38 -29.58 -6.49
C LYS A 333 10.77 -28.87 -5.18
N GLU A 334 11.53 -27.77 -5.28
CA GLU A 334 11.94 -26.91 -4.18
C GLU A 334 11.06 -25.66 -4.05
N SER A 335 10.01 -25.51 -4.87
CA SER A 335 9.16 -24.31 -4.90
C SER A 335 8.24 -24.13 -3.69
N HIS A 336 8.36 -24.96 -2.64
CA HIS A 336 7.44 -25.01 -1.49
C HIS A 336 7.55 -23.81 -0.52
N HIS A 337 8.08 -22.68 -0.95
CA HIS A 337 8.33 -21.51 -0.13
C HIS A 337 7.23 -20.44 -0.23
N LEU A 338 6.29 -20.58 -1.17
CA LEU A 338 5.24 -19.59 -1.37
C LEU A 338 4.29 -19.55 -0.16
N LYS A 339 4.30 -18.43 0.56
CA LYS A 339 3.42 -18.15 1.70
C LYS A 339 2.21 -17.31 1.31
N LYS A 340 2.37 -16.43 0.33
CA LYS A 340 1.30 -15.55 -0.17
C LYS A 340 1.20 -15.63 -1.69
N LEU A 341 -0.02 -15.81 -2.19
CA LEU A 341 -0.34 -15.75 -3.61
C LEU A 341 -1.54 -14.83 -3.82
N GLU A 342 -1.38 -13.84 -4.68
CA GLU A 342 -2.46 -12.99 -5.17
C GLU A 342 -2.57 -13.12 -6.68
N VAL A 343 -3.78 -13.39 -7.18
CA VAL A 343 -4.04 -13.53 -8.61
C VAL A 343 -5.18 -12.59 -8.98
N SER A 344 -4.91 -11.69 -9.91
CA SER A 344 -5.91 -10.83 -10.55
C SER A 344 -6.09 -11.28 -12.00
N LEU A 345 -7.33 -11.54 -12.42
CA LEU A 345 -7.64 -11.97 -13.78
C LEU A 345 -8.55 -10.95 -14.47
N ASP A 346 -8.13 -10.44 -15.62
CA ASP A 346 -8.95 -9.67 -16.56
C ASP A 346 -9.69 -10.62 -17.51
N VAL A 347 -11.02 -10.54 -17.52
CA VAL A 347 -11.87 -11.44 -18.32
C VAL A 347 -11.71 -11.21 -19.84
N LYS A 348 -11.15 -10.07 -20.27
CA LYS A 348 -11.00 -9.73 -21.70
C LYS A 348 -9.89 -10.48 -22.42
N GLU A 349 -8.71 -10.65 -21.82
CA GLU A 349 -7.56 -11.26 -22.51
C GLU A 349 -7.84 -12.70 -22.95
N PHE A 350 -8.80 -13.35 -22.31
CA PHE A 350 -9.24 -14.69 -22.63
C PHE A 350 -10.39 -14.75 -23.65
N SER A 351 -10.83 -13.61 -24.20
CA SER A 351 -11.98 -13.50 -25.12
C SER A 351 -11.62 -13.17 -26.59
N ASN A 352 -10.36 -12.84 -26.89
CA ASN A 352 -9.96 -12.26 -28.18
C ASN A 352 -9.72 -13.25 -29.35
N THR A 353 -10.30 -14.45 -29.34
CA THR A 353 -10.50 -15.21 -30.58
C THR A 353 -11.98 -15.22 -30.95
N PRO A 354 -12.45 -14.33 -31.84
CA PRO A 354 -13.79 -14.38 -32.37
C PRO A 354 -13.83 -15.44 -33.49
N THR A 355 -13.81 -16.72 -33.13
CA THR A 355 -14.27 -17.76 -34.04
C THR A 355 -15.77 -17.93 -33.84
N LEU A 356 -16.53 -17.57 -34.87
CA LEU A 356 -17.97 -17.79 -34.96
C LEU A 356 -18.31 -19.22 -34.49
N GLY A 357 -19.17 -19.31 -33.47
CA GLY A 357 -20.01 -20.47 -33.23
C GLY A 357 -19.35 -21.72 -32.67
N THR A 358 -18.61 -21.64 -31.56
CA THR A 358 -18.46 -22.77 -30.60
C THR A 358 -18.19 -22.25 -29.18
N ASN A 359 -18.66 -22.99 -28.17
CA ASN A 359 -18.65 -22.67 -26.74
C ASN A 359 -17.32 -22.10 -26.22
N ARG A 360 -17.38 -20.98 -25.50
CA ARG A 360 -16.25 -20.25 -24.88
C ARG A 360 -15.60 -21.09 -23.74
N PRO A 361 -14.31 -21.51 -23.84
CA PRO A 361 -13.68 -22.43 -22.87
C PRO A 361 -12.57 -21.79 -21.99
N CYS A 362 -12.58 -20.47 -21.79
CA CYS A 362 -11.35 -19.76 -21.46
C CYS A 362 -11.07 -19.53 -19.96
N THR A 363 -12.10 -19.49 -19.09
CA THR A 363 -11.92 -19.41 -17.62
C THR A 363 -11.52 -20.73 -16.98
N THR A 364 -11.90 -21.85 -17.61
CA THR A 364 -11.54 -23.21 -17.16
C THR A 364 -10.01 -23.40 -17.11
N LYS A 365 -9.28 -22.91 -18.11
CA LYS A 365 -7.81 -23.02 -18.15
C LYS A 365 -7.12 -22.21 -17.06
N ALA A 366 -7.60 -20.99 -16.77
CA ALA A 366 -7.06 -20.20 -15.67
C ALA A 366 -7.26 -20.90 -14.32
N SER A 367 -8.43 -21.50 -14.09
CA SER A 367 -8.69 -22.28 -12.88
C SER A 367 -7.78 -23.52 -12.77
N GLU A 368 -7.45 -24.18 -13.88
CA GLU A 368 -6.50 -25.30 -13.90
C GLU A 368 -5.09 -24.86 -13.48
N TYR A 369 -4.61 -23.71 -13.97
CA TYR A 369 -3.30 -23.17 -13.60
C TYR A 369 -3.23 -22.78 -12.13
N ILE A 370 -4.28 -22.14 -11.60
CA ILE A 370 -4.39 -21.79 -10.18
C ILE A 370 -4.40 -23.07 -9.34
N ASN A 371 -5.29 -24.01 -9.65
CA ASN A 371 -5.39 -25.29 -8.95
C ASN A 371 -4.05 -26.05 -8.93
N LYS A 372 -3.30 -26.01 -10.04
CA LYS A 372 -1.97 -26.61 -10.10
C LYS A 372 -0.99 -25.97 -9.12
N ILE A 373 -0.94 -24.64 -9.05
CA ILE A 373 -0.10 -23.92 -8.08
C ILE A 373 -0.52 -24.28 -6.65
N LEU A 374 -1.82 -24.18 -6.33
CA LEU A 374 -2.33 -24.42 -4.98
C LEU A 374 -2.06 -25.84 -4.48
N ARG A 375 -2.11 -26.85 -5.36
CA ARG A 375 -1.78 -28.24 -5.04
C ARG A 375 -0.29 -28.44 -4.76
N CYS A 376 0.58 -27.72 -5.47
CA CYS A 376 2.03 -27.78 -5.26
C CYS A 376 2.48 -26.99 -4.02
N GLN A 377 1.79 -25.89 -3.69
CA GLN A 377 2.21 -24.94 -2.64
C GLN A 377 1.58 -25.28 -1.28
N ARG A 378 2.14 -26.27 -0.57
CA ARG A 378 1.63 -26.72 0.73
C ARG A 378 1.84 -25.73 1.88
N GLY A 379 2.87 -24.89 1.78
CA GLY A 379 3.21 -23.87 2.78
C GLY A 379 2.43 -22.56 2.68
N LEU A 380 1.43 -22.49 1.79
CA LEU A 380 0.63 -21.29 1.57
C LEU A 380 -0.15 -20.90 2.83
N GLU A 381 0.01 -19.65 3.26
CA GLU A 381 -0.68 -19.06 4.41
C GLU A 381 -1.82 -18.13 3.96
N GLU A 382 -1.71 -17.51 2.77
CA GLU A 382 -2.64 -16.53 2.24
C GLU A 382 -2.86 -16.70 0.73
N PHE A 383 -4.13 -16.67 0.32
CA PHE A 383 -4.53 -16.69 -1.09
C PHE A 383 -5.58 -15.61 -1.37
N ASN A 384 -5.32 -14.75 -2.35
CA ASN A 384 -6.23 -13.69 -2.78
C ASN A 384 -6.53 -13.86 -4.26
N CYS A 385 -7.81 -13.87 -4.64
CA CYS A 385 -8.24 -14.00 -6.02
C CYS A 385 -9.19 -12.85 -6.37
N HIS A 386 -8.80 -12.06 -7.37
CA HIS A 386 -9.54 -10.89 -7.85
C HIS A 386 -9.96 -11.09 -9.31
N PHE A 387 -11.23 -10.86 -9.61
CA PHE A 387 -11.77 -10.86 -10.97
C PHE A 387 -12.11 -9.43 -11.35
N THR A 388 -11.49 -8.94 -12.42
CA THR A 388 -11.75 -7.59 -12.93
C THR A 388 -12.33 -7.66 -14.33
N ASP A 389 -13.37 -6.86 -14.60
CA ASP A 389 -13.85 -6.60 -15.96
C ASP A 389 -13.81 -5.09 -16.21
N ARG A 390 -12.86 -4.64 -17.04
CA ARG A 390 -12.70 -3.21 -17.35
C ARG A 390 -13.79 -2.65 -18.28
N ASN A 391 -14.69 -3.47 -18.84
CA ASN A 391 -15.71 -3.01 -19.79
C ASN A 391 -17.17 -3.22 -19.36
N PHE A 392 -17.43 -3.71 -18.14
CA PHE A 392 -18.80 -3.99 -17.69
C PHE A 392 -19.59 -4.85 -18.69
N HIS A 393 -18.94 -5.79 -19.37
CA HIS A 393 -19.62 -6.67 -20.29
C HIS A 393 -20.19 -7.84 -19.49
N PHE A 394 -21.52 -7.97 -19.47
CA PHE A 394 -22.26 -9.10 -18.93
C PHE A 394 -21.85 -10.40 -19.63
N GLY A 395 -20.71 -10.97 -19.23
CA GLY A 395 -20.18 -12.21 -19.74
C GLY A 395 -20.51 -13.31 -18.76
N ASN A 396 -21.27 -14.31 -19.17
CA ASN A 396 -21.49 -15.50 -18.36
C ASN A 396 -20.18 -16.30 -18.23
N ILE A 397 -19.47 -16.14 -17.10
CA ILE A 397 -18.39 -17.08 -16.72
C ILE A 397 -19.08 -18.34 -16.22
N HIS A 398 -19.45 -19.22 -17.14
CA HIS A 398 -20.20 -20.43 -16.78
C HIS A 398 -19.43 -21.37 -15.86
N HIS A 399 -18.10 -21.28 -15.80
CA HIS A 399 -17.29 -22.16 -14.96
C HIS A 399 -16.03 -21.43 -14.47
N LEU A 400 -16.04 -20.96 -13.22
CA LEU A 400 -14.90 -21.24 -12.38
C LEU A 400 -14.93 -22.77 -12.22
N GLY A 401 -14.02 -23.48 -12.90
CA GLY A 401 -13.87 -24.93 -12.72
C GLY A 401 -13.74 -25.27 -11.24
N SER A 402 -14.03 -26.52 -10.84
CA SER A 402 -14.17 -26.86 -9.42
C SER A 402 -12.99 -26.31 -8.61
N LEU A 403 -13.35 -25.47 -7.63
CA LEU A 403 -12.42 -24.79 -6.74
C LEU A 403 -11.94 -25.75 -5.64
N ASP A 404 -11.97 -27.06 -5.87
CA ASP A 404 -11.58 -28.10 -4.90
C ASP A 404 -10.22 -27.78 -4.27
N SER A 405 -9.27 -27.26 -5.04
CA SER A 405 -7.95 -26.93 -4.52
C SER A 405 -7.93 -25.67 -3.65
N VAL A 406 -8.91 -24.77 -3.83
CA VAL A 406 -9.15 -23.61 -2.95
C VAL A 406 -9.88 -24.03 -1.70
N THR A 407 -10.90 -24.89 -1.80
CA THR A 407 -11.62 -25.40 -0.63
C THR A 407 -10.71 -26.28 0.25
N ASP A 408 -9.79 -27.04 -0.36
CA ASP A 408 -8.72 -27.78 0.32
C ASP A 408 -7.82 -26.88 1.21
N LEU A 409 -7.66 -25.60 0.87
CA LEU A 409 -6.84 -24.67 1.67
C LEU A 409 -7.37 -24.54 3.09
N PHE A 410 -8.69 -24.56 3.26
CA PHE A 410 -9.32 -24.45 4.57
C PHE A 410 -8.94 -25.58 5.53
N TYR A 411 -8.47 -26.72 5.02
CA TYR A 411 -8.09 -27.88 5.83
C TYR A 411 -6.57 -27.98 6.07
N ARG A 412 -5.81 -26.94 5.70
CA ARG A 412 -4.36 -26.87 5.96
C ARG A 412 -4.09 -26.15 7.29
N PRO A 413 -3.33 -26.74 8.23
CA PRO A 413 -3.07 -26.14 9.54
C PRO A 413 -2.41 -24.76 9.51
N GLY A 414 -1.59 -24.49 8.49
CA GLY A 414 -0.85 -23.23 8.34
C GLY A 414 -1.61 -22.14 7.59
N PHE A 415 -2.75 -22.46 6.97
CA PHE A 415 -3.51 -21.51 6.17
C PHE A 415 -4.32 -20.55 7.05
N LYS A 416 -4.27 -19.26 6.73
CA LYS A 416 -4.79 -18.19 7.58
C LYS A 416 -5.83 -17.32 6.89
N VAL A 417 -5.62 -16.98 5.60
CA VAL A 417 -6.43 -15.95 4.93
C VAL A 417 -6.80 -16.38 3.52
N LEU A 418 -8.09 -16.37 3.22
CA LEU A 418 -8.63 -16.46 1.86
C LEU A 418 -9.39 -15.17 1.54
N SER A 419 -9.06 -14.52 0.43
CA SER A 419 -9.83 -13.39 -0.09
C SER A 419 -10.33 -13.69 -1.50
N PHE A 420 -11.61 -13.42 -1.73
CA PHE A 420 -12.23 -13.55 -3.04
C PHE A 420 -13.00 -12.27 -3.37
N ASP A 421 -12.69 -11.70 -4.51
CA ASP A 421 -13.21 -10.41 -4.94
C ASP A 421 -13.63 -10.47 -6.41
N ASN A 422 -14.87 -10.08 -6.69
CA ASN A 422 -15.40 -9.93 -8.03
C ASN A 422 -15.90 -8.50 -8.30
N ASP A 423 -15.44 -7.51 -7.52
CA ASP A 423 -15.88 -6.13 -7.66
C ASP A 423 -15.59 -5.61 -9.08
N GLY A 424 -16.65 -5.27 -9.81
CA GLY A 424 -16.61 -4.89 -11.23
C GLY A 424 -17.14 -5.95 -12.19
N PHE A 425 -17.48 -7.14 -11.71
CA PHE A 425 -18.05 -8.23 -12.49
C PHE A 425 -19.47 -8.59 -12.04
N TYR A 426 -20.35 -8.79 -13.02
CA TYR A 426 -21.79 -9.07 -12.86
C TYR A 426 -22.08 -10.40 -13.58
N GLY A 427 -21.97 -11.53 -12.86
CA GLY A 427 -22.26 -12.85 -13.42
C GLY A 427 -23.09 -13.75 -12.51
N ASP A 428 -23.97 -14.55 -13.12
CA ASP A 428 -25.02 -15.32 -12.43
C ASP A 428 -24.56 -16.67 -11.85
N THR A 429 -23.37 -17.15 -12.24
CA THR A 429 -22.86 -18.52 -12.02
C THR A 429 -21.87 -18.65 -10.86
N LEU A 430 -21.64 -17.58 -10.09
CA LEU A 430 -20.72 -17.59 -8.94
C LEU A 430 -21.35 -18.11 -7.64
N PHE A 431 -22.68 -18.17 -7.55
CA PHE A 431 -23.36 -18.44 -6.29
C PHE A 431 -23.07 -19.84 -5.72
N GLU A 432 -23.21 -20.90 -6.51
CA GLU A 432 -22.96 -22.28 -6.07
C GLU A 432 -21.51 -22.47 -5.57
N SER A 433 -20.53 -21.88 -6.27
CA SER A 433 -19.13 -21.92 -5.84
C SER A 433 -18.89 -21.16 -4.53
N ILE A 434 -19.59 -20.04 -4.31
CA ILE A 434 -19.51 -19.31 -3.04
C ILE A 434 -20.20 -20.08 -1.92
N LEU A 435 -21.32 -20.78 -2.18
CA LEU A 435 -21.96 -21.65 -1.21
C LEU A 435 -21.04 -22.78 -0.78
N ASP A 436 -20.41 -23.43 -1.74
CA ASP A 436 -19.42 -24.48 -1.47
C ASP A 436 -18.26 -23.93 -0.63
N LEU A 437 -17.74 -22.76 -1.00
CA LEU A 437 -16.68 -22.08 -0.25
C LEU A 437 -17.09 -21.77 1.20
N LEU A 438 -18.29 -21.25 1.42
CA LEU A 438 -18.82 -20.99 2.75
C LEU A 438 -19.02 -22.29 3.55
N GLY A 439 -19.49 -23.36 2.90
CA GLY A 439 -19.62 -24.69 3.50
C GLY A 439 -18.28 -25.21 4.00
N HIS A 440 -17.25 -25.21 3.16
CA HIS A 440 -15.90 -25.62 3.56
C HIS A 440 -15.29 -24.68 4.61
N PHE A 441 -15.57 -23.38 4.55
CA PHE A 441 -15.18 -22.44 5.59
C PHE A 441 -15.77 -22.83 6.95
N PHE A 442 -17.07 -23.14 7.05
CA PHE A 442 -17.71 -23.54 8.32
C PHE A 442 -17.30 -24.93 8.79
N LEU A 443 -17.05 -25.86 7.87
CA LEU A 443 -16.57 -27.22 8.16
C LEU A 443 -15.09 -27.29 8.58
N SER A 444 -14.28 -26.28 8.26
CA SER A 444 -12.87 -26.29 8.64
C SER A 444 -12.66 -26.30 10.16
N PRO A 445 -11.68 -27.06 10.69
CA PRO A 445 -11.33 -27.02 12.11
C PRO A 445 -10.37 -25.86 12.47
N TYR A 446 -9.88 -25.09 11.50
CA TYR A 446 -8.83 -24.08 11.70
C TYR A 446 -9.40 -22.66 11.81
N PRO A 447 -8.70 -21.72 12.49
CA PRO A 447 -9.15 -20.33 12.66
C PRO A 447 -8.81 -19.51 11.41
N VAL A 448 -9.49 -19.78 10.30
CA VAL A 448 -9.28 -19.11 9.01
C VAL A 448 -10.06 -17.78 8.96
N THR A 449 -9.51 -16.81 8.23
CA THR A 449 -10.18 -15.57 7.86
C THR A 449 -10.65 -15.65 6.40
N LEU A 450 -11.92 -15.40 6.16
CA LEU A 450 -12.52 -15.36 4.83
C LEU A 450 -12.99 -13.93 4.52
N HIS A 451 -12.43 -13.33 3.47
CA HIS A 451 -12.85 -12.05 2.93
C HIS A 451 -13.58 -12.24 1.59
N LEU A 452 -14.78 -11.70 1.48
CA LEU A 452 -15.65 -11.79 0.32
C LEU A 452 -16.08 -10.40 -0.13
N SER A 453 -15.84 -10.09 -1.40
CA SER A 453 -16.35 -8.90 -2.08
C SER A 453 -17.13 -9.36 -3.31
N LEU A 454 -18.46 -9.33 -3.22
CA LEU A 454 -19.35 -10.08 -4.10
C LEU A 454 -20.49 -9.24 -4.66
N LYS A 455 -20.49 -9.00 -5.97
CA LYS A 455 -21.60 -8.42 -6.73
C LYS A 455 -22.27 -9.48 -7.60
N PHE A 456 -23.60 -9.56 -7.50
CA PHE A 456 -24.44 -10.51 -8.25
C PHE A 456 -25.41 -9.76 -9.15
N SER A 457 -25.66 -10.31 -10.34
CA SER A 457 -26.29 -9.60 -11.46
C SER A 457 -27.64 -10.15 -11.90
N HIS A 458 -28.53 -10.46 -10.95
CA HIS A 458 -29.81 -11.16 -11.13
C HIS A 458 -29.66 -12.69 -11.06
N TYR A 459 -29.96 -13.23 -9.89
CA TYR A 459 -30.03 -14.67 -9.70
C TYR A 459 -31.35 -15.23 -10.23
N ASN A 460 -31.29 -16.43 -10.80
CA ASN A 460 -32.44 -17.12 -11.32
C ASN A 460 -33.30 -17.66 -10.16
N ILE A 461 -34.44 -17.02 -9.90
CA ILE A 461 -35.39 -17.26 -8.78
C ILE A 461 -35.98 -18.69 -8.79
N TYR A 462 -35.67 -19.50 -9.82
CA TYR A 462 -36.14 -20.86 -10.00
C TYR A 462 -35.22 -21.96 -9.43
N GLN A 463 -34.08 -21.62 -8.80
CA GLN A 463 -33.29 -22.64 -8.09
C GLN A 463 -33.93 -22.99 -6.72
N PRO A 464 -33.94 -24.28 -6.33
CA PRO A 464 -34.48 -24.70 -5.04
C PRO A 464 -33.71 -24.06 -3.89
N GLN A 465 -34.43 -23.71 -2.82
CA GLN A 465 -33.84 -23.08 -1.64
C GLN A 465 -32.79 -24.02 -1.02
N PRO A 466 -31.52 -23.58 -0.87
CA PRO A 466 -30.48 -24.45 -0.34
C PRO A 466 -30.70 -24.77 1.14
N GLU A 467 -30.19 -25.92 1.58
CA GLU A 467 -30.18 -26.31 2.99
C GLU A 467 -29.19 -25.46 3.82
N GLU A 468 -29.41 -25.41 5.14
CA GLU A 468 -28.54 -24.73 6.09
C GLU A 468 -27.13 -25.33 6.06
N LEU A 469 -26.09 -24.47 6.00
CA LEU A 469 -24.70 -24.92 5.90
C LEU A 469 -24.27 -25.68 7.17
N PRO A 470 -23.62 -26.84 7.01
CA PRO A 470 -23.14 -27.61 8.15
C PRO A 470 -21.97 -26.89 8.84
N VAL A 471 -21.94 -26.98 10.17
CA VAL A 471 -20.91 -26.35 11.02
C VAL A 471 -20.10 -27.42 11.74
N HIS A 472 -18.78 -27.27 11.75
CA HIS A 472 -17.90 -28.18 12.49
C HIS A 472 -18.15 -28.08 14.01
N LYS A 473 -18.24 -29.22 14.69
CA LYS A 473 -18.57 -29.27 16.14
C LYS A 473 -17.53 -28.57 17.02
N ASP A 474 -16.25 -28.69 16.66
CA ASP A 474 -15.11 -28.10 17.38
C ASP A 474 -14.55 -26.84 16.67
N GLN A 475 -15.43 -25.98 16.16
CA GLN A 475 -15.02 -24.79 15.42
C GLN A 475 -14.17 -23.85 16.29
N LYS A 476 -12.91 -23.62 15.88
CA LYS A 476 -12.09 -22.53 16.41
C LYS A 476 -12.65 -21.18 15.95
N GLU A 477 -12.38 -20.10 16.68
CA GLU A 477 -12.91 -18.78 16.35
C GLU A 477 -12.39 -18.28 14.98
N LYS A 478 -13.28 -18.23 13.97
CA LYS A 478 -12.98 -17.79 12.60
C LYS A 478 -13.38 -16.34 12.36
N THR A 479 -12.83 -15.70 11.33
CA THR A 479 -13.22 -14.35 10.94
C THR A 479 -13.89 -14.37 9.57
N LEU A 480 -15.04 -13.72 9.45
CA LEU A 480 -15.77 -13.58 8.21
C LEU A 480 -15.96 -12.09 7.89
N SER A 481 -15.64 -11.69 6.68
CA SER A 481 -15.69 -10.30 6.23
C SER A 481 -16.36 -10.21 4.87
N PHE A 482 -17.40 -9.39 4.78
CA PHE A 482 -18.08 -9.02 3.55
C PHE A 482 -17.81 -7.54 3.26
N SER A 483 -17.31 -7.21 2.08
CA SER A 483 -17.01 -5.84 1.67
C SER A 483 -17.59 -5.51 0.31
N ASN A 484 -18.29 -4.37 0.16
CA ASN A 484 -18.85 -3.93 -1.13
C ASN A 484 -19.73 -4.97 -1.84
N CYS A 485 -20.40 -5.82 -1.06
CA CYS A 485 -21.31 -6.84 -1.55
C CYS A 485 -22.69 -6.25 -1.86
N GLY A 486 -23.28 -6.75 -2.95
CA GLY A 486 -24.68 -6.50 -3.31
C GLY A 486 -25.64 -7.53 -2.70
N TYR A 487 -26.88 -7.54 -3.22
CA TYR A 487 -27.90 -8.51 -2.80
C TYR A 487 -27.44 -9.96 -3.00
N PHE A 488 -27.59 -10.76 -1.94
CA PHE A 488 -27.27 -12.20 -1.91
C PHE A 488 -28.57 -13.00 -1.67
N PRO A 489 -29.20 -13.53 -2.72
CA PRO A 489 -30.46 -14.25 -2.59
C PRO A 489 -30.31 -15.48 -1.68
N TYR A 490 -31.34 -15.80 -0.88
CA TYR A 490 -31.44 -16.99 0.00
C TYR A 490 -30.36 -17.15 1.10
N SER A 491 -29.46 -16.19 1.29
CA SER A 491 -28.44 -16.18 2.38
C SER A 491 -29.03 -16.43 3.76
N SER A 492 -30.21 -15.88 4.04
CA SER A 492 -30.92 -16.05 5.32
C SER A 492 -31.26 -17.51 5.65
N SER A 493 -31.44 -18.37 4.63
CA SER A 493 -31.66 -19.81 4.80
C SER A 493 -30.40 -20.65 4.74
N ILE A 494 -29.33 -20.11 4.16
CA ILE A 494 -28.07 -20.82 3.91
C ILE A 494 -27.16 -20.73 5.14
N LEU A 495 -27.04 -19.55 5.73
CA LEU A 495 -26.16 -19.35 6.87
C LEU A 495 -26.68 -20.12 8.10
N PRO A 496 -25.78 -20.64 8.95
CA PRO A 496 -26.18 -21.27 10.20
C PRO A 496 -27.04 -20.32 11.04
N LYS A 497 -28.18 -20.81 11.58
CA LYS A 497 -29.12 -20.00 12.38
C LYS A 497 -28.46 -19.34 13.58
N ILE A 498 -27.47 -20.02 14.17
CA ILE A 498 -26.62 -19.51 15.24
C ILE A 498 -25.20 -19.43 14.71
N LEU A 499 -24.74 -18.21 14.47
CA LEU A 499 -23.40 -17.95 13.93
C LEU A 499 -22.44 -17.64 15.09
N LYS A 500 -21.36 -18.42 15.24
CA LYS A 500 -20.30 -18.17 16.24
C LYS A 500 -18.98 -17.88 15.55
N LEU A 501 -18.43 -16.68 15.75
CA LEU A 501 -17.23 -16.21 15.07
C LEU A 501 -16.29 -15.46 16.03
N LYS A 502 -15.01 -15.36 15.66
CA LYS A 502 -14.10 -14.37 16.26
C LYS A 502 -14.55 -12.97 15.89
N SER A 503 -14.75 -12.74 14.59
CA SER A 503 -15.16 -11.45 14.07
C SER A 503 -16.04 -11.60 12.84
N LEU A 504 -17.09 -10.78 12.80
CA LEU A 504 -17.93 -10.58 11.63
C LEU A 504 -17.82 -9.12 11.19
N GLN A 505 -17.44 -8.91 9.93
CA GLN A 505 -17.31 -7.57 9.35
C GLN A 505 -18.21 -7.48 8.13
N ILE A 506 -19.08 -6.47 8.10
CA ILE A 506 -19.98 -6.15 6.99
C ILE A 506 -19.66 -4.69 6.65
N LYS A 507 -18.76 -4.45 5.69
CA LYS A 507 -18.23 -3.11 5.37
C LYS A 507 -18.64 -2.60 3.98
N GLU A 508 -19.01 -1.34 3.87
CA GLU A 508 -19.37 -0.68 2.60
C GLU A 508 -20.44 -1.44 1.78
N ASN A 509 -21.34 -2.17 2.46
CA ASN A 509 -22.37 -2.97 1.79
C ASN A 509 -23.67 -2.19 1.58
N GLU A 510 -24.55 -2.71 0.72
CA GLU A 510 -25.92 -2.23 0.53
C GLU A 510 -26.87 -2.80 1.60
N TRP A 511 -28.00 -2.14 1.88
CA TRP A 511 -29.00 -2.64 2.83
C TRP A 511 -29.56 -4.01 2.46
N ALA A 512 -29.66 -4.28 1.15
CA ALA A 512 -30.08 -5.55 0.61
C ALA A 512 -29.17 -6.71 1.05
N HIS A 513 -27.87 -6.44 1.26
CA HIS A 513 -26.94 -7.42 1.81
C HIS A 513 -27.10 -7.58 3.33
N VAL A 514 -27.31 -6.49 4.06
CA VAL A 514 -27.50 -6.52 5.53
C VAL A 514 -28.76 -7.29 5.92
N GLN A 515 -29.84 -7.15 5.13
CA GLN A 515 -31.11 -7.85 5.34
C GLN A 515 -30.91 -9.37 5.53
N ASN A 516 -29.92 -9.95 4.87
CA ASN A 516 -29.62 -11.38 4.91
C ASN A 516 -29.29 -11.90 6.31
N PHE A 517 -28.66 -11.07 7.13
CA PHE A 517 -28.27 -11.43 8.50
C PHE A 517 -29.40 -11.21 9.50
N THR A 518 -30.43 -10.42 9.13
CA THR A 518 -31.55 -10.10 10.02
C THR A 518 -32.46 -11.30 10.32
N CYS A 519 -32.43 -12.33 9.47
CA CYS A 519 -33.21 -13.55 9.64
C CYS A 519 -32.54 -14.60 10.53
N LEU A 520 -31.29 -14.38 10.95
CA LEU A 520 -30.56 -15.29 11.83
C LEU A 520 -31.14 -15.23 13.25
N GLN A 521 -31.10 -16.35 13.96
CA GLN A 521 -31.58 -16.42 15.35
C GLN A 521 -30.61 -15.71 16.30
N SER A 522 -29.31 -15.87 16.07
CA SER A 522 -28.28 -15.24 16.90
C SER A 522 -26.94 -15.20 16.16
N ILE A 523 -26.20 -14.11 16.37
CA ILE A 523 -24.81 -13.97 15.94
C ILE A 523 -23.98 -13.68 17.20
N VAL A 524 -23.02 -14.53 17.53
CA VAL A 524 -22.08 -14.34 18.63
C VAL A 524 -20.70 -14.10 18.04
N ALA A 525 -20.14 -12.91 18.26
CA ALA A 525 -18.81 -12.55 17.79
C ALA A 525 -18.01 -11.85 18.88
N HIS A 526 -16.68 -11.98 18.90
CA HIS A 526 -15.87 -11.10 19.76
C HIS A 526 -15.93 -9.66 19.22
N ARG A 527 -15.76 -9.48 17.91
CA ARG A 527 -15.86 -8.18 17.23
C ARG A 527 -16.87 -8.18 16.08
N PHE A 528 -17.79 -7.23 16.12
CA PHE A 528 -18.72 -6.94 15.03
C PHE A 528 -18.41 -5.58 14.40
N SER A 529 -18.35 -5.54 13.07
CA SER A 529 -18.19 -4.29 12.32
C SER A 529 -19.28 -4.13 11.28
N LEU A 530 -19.95 -2.99 11.26
CA LEU A 530 -21.01 -2.67 10.31
C LEU A 530 -20.72 -1.29 9.69
N SER A 531 -20.39 -1.27 8.41
CA SER A 531 -20.34 -0.07 7.56
C SER A 531 -21.29 -0.26 6.38
N ILE A 532 -22.14 0.74 6.13
CA ILE A 532 -23.16 0.71 5.08
C ILE A 532 -22.96 1.92 4.16
N ARG A 533 -22.89 1.65 2.86
CA ARG A 533 -22.65 2.67 1.84
C ARG A 533 -23.86 3.58 1.61
N GLU A 534 -25.05 3.02 1.81
CA GLU A 534 -26.34 3.67 1.60
C GLU A 534 -26.81 4.44 2.84
N THR A 535 -27.39 5.62 2.62
CA THR A 535 -28.01 6.40 3.69
C THR A 535 -29.18 5.65 4.34
N THR A 536 -29.16 5.58 5.67
CA THR A 536 -30.25 5.04 6.49
C THR A 536 -31.46 5.98 6.44
N THR A 537 -32.61 5.43 6.13
CA THR A 537 -33.91 6.12 6.03
C THR A 537 -34.94 5.42 6.91
N SER A 538 -36.14 5.99 7.00
CA SER A 538 -37.28 5.35 7.69
C SER A 538 -37.67 3.99 7.10
N ILE A 539 -37.27 3.68 5.87
CA ILE A 539 -37.59 2.43 5.18
C ILE A 539 -36.65 1.29 5.58
N ASN A 540 -35.39 1.57 5.94
CA ASN A 540 -34.37 0.54 6.17
C ASN A 540 -33.89 0.47 7.64
N ILE A 541 -34.31 1.40 8.50
CA ILE A 541 -33.97 1.42 9.93
C ILE A 541 -34.40 0.14 10.68
N HIS A 542 -35.45 -0.56 10.22
CA HIS A 542 -35.86 -1.82 10.84
C HIS A 542 -34.84 -2.94 10.60
N TYR A 543 -34.10 -2.93 9.48
CA TYR A 543 -33.01 -3.87 9.25
C TYR A 543 -31.86 -3.62 10.22
N LEU A 544 -31.54 -2.33 10.48
CA LEU A 544 -30.54 -1.96 11.49
C LEU A 544 -30.94 -2.45 12.88
N LYS A 545 -32.18 -2.19 13.28
CA LYS A 545 -32.73 -2.67 14.56
C LYS A 545 -32.62 -4.19 14.67
N SER A 546 -33.02 -4.90 13.60
CA SER A 546 -32.99 -6.36 13.61
C SER A 546 -31.57 -6.90 13.74
N ILE A 547 -30.60 -6.39 12.96
CA ILE A 547 -29.24 -6.91 13.02
C ILE A 547 -28.56 -6.63 14.37
N LEU A 548 -28.75 -5.43 14.92
CA LEU A 548 -28.17 -5.08 16.23
C LEU A 548 -28.75 -5.94 17.35
N ASN A 549 -30.04 -6.29 17.27
CA ASN A 549 -30.69 -7.17 18.25
C ASN A 549 -30.28 -8.65 18.10
N THR A 550 -29.93 -9.08 16.89
CA THR A 550 -29.48 -10.45 16.62
C THR A 550 -28.01 -10.66 17.05
N VAL A 551 -27.19 -9.61 17.06
CA VAL A 551 -25.75 -9.69 17.33
C VAL A 551 -25.43 -9.50 18.81
N GLN A 552 -24.64 -10.41 19.35
CA GLN A 552 -23.96 -10.31 20.64
C GLN A 552 -22.46 -10.17 20.39
N ALA A 553 -21.92 -8.98 20.65
CA ALA A 553 -20.49 -8.71 20.51
C ALA A 553 -19.91 -7.94 21.68
N LYS A 554 -18.61 -8.16 21.93
CA LYS A 554 -17.83 -7.40 22.92
C LYS A 554 -17.30 -6.10 22.32
N GLU A 555 -16.86 -6.16 21.07
CA GLU A 555 -16.33 -5.02 20.34
C GLU A 555 -17.27 -4.64 19.19
N TRP A 556 -17.75 -3.41 19.18
CA TRP A 556 -18.63 -2.86 18.14
C TRP A 556 -17.90 -1.77 17.35
N ASP A 557 -17.95 -1.85 16.01
CA ASP A 557 -17.38 -0.87 15.10
C ASP A 557 -18.44 -0.48 14.06
N LEU A 558 -19.11 0.66 14.29
CA LEU A 558 -20.29 1.08 13.55
C LEU A 558 -19.97 2.32 12.72
N SER A 559 -20.24 2.23 11.42
CA SER A 559 -20.12 3.33 10.45
C SER A 559 -21.42 3.46 9.67
N ILE A 560 -22.34 4.28 10.17
CA ILE A 560 -23.72 4.34 9.67
C ILE A 560 -24.06 5.77 9.29
N ILE A 561 -24.30 5.98 8.00
CA ILE A 561 -24.78 7.25 7.44
C ILE A 561 -26.30 7.28 7.60
N MET A 562 -26.84 8.32 8.23
CA MET A 562 -28.29 8.48 8.40
C MET A 562 -28.79 9.75 7.74
N LYS A 563 -30.00 9.70 7.19
CA LYS A 563 -30.68 10.89 6.68
C LYS A 563 -31.01 11.81 7.85
N ASN A 564 -30.85 13.13 7.66
CA ASN A 564 -31.09 14.13 8.69
C ASN A 564 -32.58 14.27 9.02
N GLU A 565 -33.10 13.35 9.83
CA GLU A 565 -34.45 13.32 10.37
C GLU A 565 -34.35 13.03 11.87
N GLY A 566 -34.71 14.00 12.74
CA GLY A 566 -34.51 13.87 14.20
C GLY A 566 -35.16 12.62 14.83
N ARG A 567 -36.20 12.07 14.21
CA ARG A 567 -36.82 10.79 14.62
C ARG A 567 -35.90 9.60 14.40
N LEU A 568 -35.15 9.55 13.31
CA LEU A 568 -34.21 8.45 13.01
C LEU A 568 -33.04 8.46 13.99
N ALA A 569 -32.54 9.64 14.32
CA ALA A 569 -31.47 9.78 15.30
C ALA A 569 -31.88 9.26 16.68
N LYS A 570 -33.11 9.56 17.14
CA LYS A 570 -33.65 9.03 18.41
C LYS A 570 -33.75 7.49 18.40
N ILE A 571 -34.27 6.91 17.32
CA ILE A 571 -34.34 5.44 17.17
C ILE A 571 -32.94 4.83 17.22
N PHE A 572 -31.96 5.41 16.54
CA PHE A 572 -30.59 4.93 16.58
C PHE A 572 -29.98 4.99 17.98
N ILE A 573 -30.23 6.08 18.72
CA ILE A 573 -29.75 6.22 20.10
C ILE A 573 -30.37 5.15 21.01
N GLU A 574 -31.66 4.86 20.88
CA GLU A 574 -32.30 3.75 21.60
C GLU A 574 -31.59 2.42 21.32
N LEU A 575 -31.26 2.15 20.05
CA LEU A 575 -30.53 0.93 19.66
C LEU A 575 -29.10 0.88 20.21
N LEU A 576 -28.41 2.02 20.33
CA LEU A 576 -27.10 2.07 20.96
C LEU A 576 -27.17 1.65 22.44
N GLY A 577 -28.25 2.01 23.14
CA GLY A 577 -28.49 1.57 24.51
C GLY A 577 -28.46 0.05 24.63
N ASP A 578 -29.13 -0.65 23.71
CA ASP A 578 -29.18 -2.12 23.66
C ASP A 578 -27.80 -2.73 23.34
N VAL A 579 -27.06 -2.14 22.39
CA VAL A 579 -25.69 -2.55 22.01
C VAL A 579 -24.72 -2.47 23.19
N LEU A 580 -24.86 -1.46 24.03
CA LEU A 580 -23.96 -1.18 25.13
C LEU A 580 -24.17 -2.08 26.35
N ALA A 581 -25.32 -2.76 26.47
CA ALA A 581 -25.70 -3.56 27.64
C ALA A 581 -24.84 -4.83 27.87
N GLY A 582 -23.74 -5.00 27.13
CA GLY A 582 -22.74 -6.05 27.33
C GLY A 582 -21.42 -5.87 26.55
N GLY A 583 -21.17 -4.66 26.04
CA GLY A 583 -20.00 -4.34 25.21
C GLY A 583 -18.80 -3.83 26.01
N GLU A 584 -17.59 -4.16 25.56
CA GLU A 584 -16.30 -3.67 26.07
C GLU A 584 -15.75 -2.51 25.23
N MET A 585 -16.16 -2.38 23.96
CA MET A 585 -15.72 -1.28 23.08
C MET A 585 -16.81 -0.87 22.10
N LEU A 586 -16.95 0.44 21.88
CA LEU A 586 -17.79 1.02 20.82
C LEU A 586 -16.96 2.02 20.00
N LEU A 587 -16.77 1.74 18.72
CA LEU A 587 -16.19 2.66 17.75
C LEU A 587 -17.30 3.20 16.85
N LEU A 588 -17.48 4.51 16.87
CA LEU A 588 -18.40 5.24 16.02
C LEU A 588 -17.58 5.93 14.91
N ARG A 589 -17.79 5.54 13.66
CA ARG A 589 -17.09 6.08 12.48
C ARG A 589 -18.08 6.76 11.54
N ASP A 590 -17.62 7.87 10.96
CA ASP A 590 -18.28 8.65 9.90
C ASP A 590 -19.81 8.53 9.84
N HIS A 591 -20.47 8.99 10.90
CA HIS A 591 -21.93 9.08 10.91
C HIS A 591 -22.30 10.32 10.12
N GLY A 592 -22.85 10.16 8.92
CA GLY A 592 -23.47 11.27 8.16
C GLY A 592 -24.64 11.96 8.90
N VAL A 593 -24.89 11.58 10.15
CA VAL A 593 -25.43 12.47 11.17
C VAL A 593 -24.42 13.60 11.36
N HIS A 594 -24.56 14.67 10.60
CA HIS A 594 -24.23 15.95 11.18
C HIS A 594 -25.06 16.02 12.47
N TRP A 595 -24.39 15.97 13.61
CA TRP A 595 -24.98 16.10 14.93
C TRP A 595 -25.50 17.54 15.12
N LEU A 596 -26.43 17.95 14.26
CA LEU A 596 -26.79 19.35 14.06
C LEU A 596 -27.59 19.90 15.23
N GLU A 597 -28.25 19.02 15.97
CA GLU A 597 -29.05 19.38 17.13
C GLU A 597 -28.36 18.93 18.41
N GLU A 598 -28.04 19.91 19.26
CA GLU A 598 -27.42 19.74 20.58
C GLU A 598 -28.17 18.73 21.47
N GLU A 599 -29.50 18.67 21.36
CA GLU A 599 -30.31 17.70 22.10
C GLU A 599 -30.03 16.25 21.71
N VAL A 600 -29.76 15.99 20.42
CA VAL A 600 -29.46 14.65 19.91
C VAL A 600 -28.06 14.21 20.37
N ILE A 601 -27.09 15.12 20.35
CA ILE A 601 -25.74 14.89 20.91
C ILE A 601 -25.84 14.51 22.37
N ARG A 602 -26.56 15.34 23.13
CA ARG A 602 -26.76 15.14 24.56
C ARG A 602 -27.39 13.78 24.83
N LEU A 603 -28.49 13.44 24.14
CA LEU A 603 -29.20 12.18 24.35
C LEU A 603 -28.34 10.96 24.01
N ALA A 604 -27.49 11.03 22.97
CA ALA A 604 -26.60 9.93 22.64
C ALA A 604 -25.52 9.72 23.72
N PHE A 605 -24.88 10.79 24.17
CA PHE A 605 -23.89 10.69 25.25
C PHE A 605 -24.52 10.27 26.57
N GLU A 606 -25.68 10.81 26.92
CA GLU A 606 -26.48 10.37 28.07
C GLU A 606 -26.73 8.86 27.99
N THR A 607 -27.18 8.36 26.84
CA THR A 607 -27.42 6.92 26.63
C THR A 607 -26.13 6.11 26.78
N ILE A 608 -25.03 6.57 26.18
CA ILE A 608 -23.73 5.91 26.28
C ILE A 608 -23.28 5.79 27.72
N PHE A 609 -23.25 6.91 28.46
CA PHE A 609 -22.75 6.95 29.83
C PHE A 609 -23.69 6.23 30.82
N CYS A 610 -25.01 6.42 30.71
CA CYS A 610 -25.97 5.72 31.56
C CYS A 610 -25.94 4.20 31.36
N SER A 611 -25.73 3.71 30.13
CA SER A 611 -25.57 2.27 29.90
C SER A 611 -24.29 1.70 30.53
N MET A 612 -23.21 2.50 30.61
CA MET A 612 -21.96 2.08 31.24
C MET A 612 -22.02 2.06 32.77
N SER A 613 -22.73 3.02 33.40
CA SER A 613 -22.82 3.11 34.87
C SER A 613 -23.54 1.93 35.52
N LEU A 614 -24.36 1.20 34.76
CA LEU A 614 -25.03 -0.03 35.17
C LEU A 614 -24.07 -1.24 35.25
N SER A 615 -22.95 -1.19 34.54
CA SER A 615 -21.92 -2.24 34.54
C SER A 615 -20.93 -2.01 35.70
N ARG A 616 -21.11 -2.74 36.82
CA ARG A 616 -20.32 -2.58 38.06
C ARG A 616 -18.88 -3.12 37.99
N VAL A 617 -18.16 -2.93 36.88
CA VAL A 617 -16.79 -3.42 36.72
C VAL A 617 -15.86 -2.30 36.25
N ASP A 618 -14.68 -2.26 36.88
CA ASP A 618 -13.49 -1.41 36.64
C ASP A 618 -13.19 -1.06 35.16
N PRO A 619 -12.35 -0.02 34.86
CA PRO A 619 -12.41 0.71 33.59
C PRO A 619 -11.85 -0.08 32.40
N TYR A 620 -12.75 -0.77 31.68
CA TYR A 620 -12.40 -1.50 30.44
C TYR A 620 -13.03 -0.93 29.17
N PHE A 621 -13.94 0.05 29.27
CA PHE A 621 -14.63 0.57 28.08
C PHE A 621 -13.77 1.50 27.22
N GLU A 622 -13.75 1.25 25.92
CA GLU A 622 -13.13 2.11 24.91
C GLU A 622 -14.17 2.77 23.98
N LEU A 623 -14.06 4.08 23.78
CA LEU A 623 -14.96 4.87 22.93
C LEU A 623 -14.20 5.43 21.72
N GLY A 624 -14.70 5.18 20.51
CA GLY A 624 -14.18 5.76 19.27
C GLY A 624 -15.10 6.83 18.72
N LEU A 625 -14.57 8.00 18.35
CA LEU A 625 -15.32 9.13 17.79
C LEU A 625 -14.64 9.66 16.50
N PRO A 626 -15.41 10.12 15.50
CA PRO A 626 -14.83 10.73 14.31
C PRO A 626 -14.42 12.19 14.58
N SER A 627 -13.24 12.60 14.11
CA SER A 627 -12.73 13.97 14.28
C SER A 627 -13.61 15.01 13.60
N SER A 628 -14.30 14.62 12.52
CA SER A 628 -15.24 15.46 11.78
C SER A 628 -16.44 15.92 12.61
N SER A 629 -16.82 15.16 13.64
CA SER A 629 -17.94 15.47 14.53
C SER A 629 -17.50 16.09 15.87
N LEU A 630 -16.19 16.18 16.11
CA LEU A 630 -15.65 16.62 17.39
C LEU A 630 -15.20 18.09 17.33
N ASN A 631 -15.85 18.94 18.12
CA ASN A 631 -15.43 20.30 18.43
C ASN A 631 -15.56 20.55 19.94
N SER A 632 -15.05 21.69 20.42
CA SER A 632 -15.07 22.04 21.85
C SER A 632 -16.47 21.96 22.46
N LYS A 633 -17.52 22.42 21.76
CA LYS A 633 -18.90 22.35 22.22
C LYS A 633 -19.39 20.90 22.39
N VAL A 634 -19.11 20.01 21.44
CA VAL A 634 -19.46 18.59 21.52
C VAL A 634 -18.71 17.91 22.67
N ALA A 635 -17.42 18.23 22.85
CA ALA A 635 -16.62 17.71 23.95
C ALA A 635 -17.14 18.19 25.32
N GLU A 636 -17.59 19.45 25.43
CA GLU A 636 -18.23 19.98 26.64
C GLU A 636 -19.55 19.27 26.96
N ILE A 637 -20.39 19.01 25.96
CA ILE A 637 -21.64 18.25 26.15
C ILE A 637 -21.32 16.84 26.65
N ALA A 638 -20.37 16.15 26.03
CA ALA A 638 -19.93 14.81 26.44
C ALA A 638 -19.44 14.80 27.89
N LEU A 639 -18.59 15.77 28.26
CA LEU A 639 -18.07 15.91 29.62
C LEU A 639 -19.17 16.15 30.66
N ASN A 640 -20.13 17.01 30.33
CA ASN A 640 -21.26 17.32 31.21
C ASN A 640 -22.15 16.08 31.42
N GLU A 641 -22.46 15.33 30.37
CA GLU A 641 -23.28 14.11 30.50
C GLU A 641 -22.53 12.99 31.23
N TRP A 642 -21.23 12.84 31.00
CA TRP A 642 -20.41 11.89 31.77
C TRP A 642 -20.42 12.25 33.27
N ARG A 643 -20.20 13.52 33.63
CA ARG A 643 -20.27 13.98 35.03
C ARG A 643 -21.64 13.73 35.66
N LYS A 644 -22.73 13.97 34.94
CA LYS A 644 -24.11 13.72 35.42
C LYS A 644 -24.40 12.23 35.64
N SER A 645 -23.89 11.38 34.75
CA SER A 645 -24.14 9.93 34.80
C SER A 645 -23.49 9.23 36.00
N GLY A 646 -22.45 9.82 36.60
CA GLY A 646 -21.64 9.18 37.63
C GLY A 646 -20.82 7.99 37.13
N SER A 647 -20.62 7.87 35.82
CA SER A 647 -19.85 6.78 35.20
C SER A 647 -18.38 6.80 35.61
N THR A 648 -17.75 5.63 35.66
CA THR A 648 -16.30 5.52 35.83
C THR A 648 -15.55 6.15 34.67
N ARG A 649 -14.26 6.46 34.88
CA ARG A 649 -13.38 6.93 33.82
C ARG A 649 -13.20 5.84 32.75
N LEU A 650 -13.24 6.23 31.49
CA LEU A 650 -13.03 5.33 30.34
C LEU A 650 -11.57 4.87 30.28
N LYS A 651 -11.33 3.69 29.69
CA LYS A 651 -9.97 3.21 29.44
C LYS A 651 -9.28 4.04 28.38
N ARG A 652 -9.93 4.23 27.23
CA ARG A 652 -9.38 4.95 26.09
C ARG A 652 -10.47 5.65 25.28
N ILE A 653 -10.19 6.88 24.83
CA ILE A 653 -10.93 7.53 23.75
C ILE A 653 -10.07 7.57 22.49
N ARG A 654 -10.60 7.05 21.37
CA ARG A 654 -9.94 7.05 20.06
C ARG A 654 -10.62 8.09 19.16
N ILE A 655 -9.85 9.02 18.61
CA ILE A 655 -10.35 10.04 17.70
C ILE A 655 -9.85 9.73 16.30
N PHE A 656 -10.76 9.48 15.36
CA PHE A 656 -10.43 9.07 14.00
C PHE A 656 -10.41 10.24 13.03
N GLY A 657 -9.28 10.47 12.36
CA GLY A 657 -9.07 11.53 11.38
C GLY A 657 -8.32 12.75 11.92
N GLU A 658 -8.02 13.70 11.03
CA GLU A 658 -7.26 14.90 11.39
C GLU A 658 -8.03 15.78 12.38
N LEU A 659 -7.34 16.13 13.46
CA LEU A 659 -7.91 16.87 14.58
C LEU A 659 -7.64 18.37 14.41
N LYS A 660 -8.71 19.16 14.21
CA LYS A 660 -8.61 20.61 13.95
C LYS A 660 -8.49 21.44 15.23
N ASP A 661 -8.93 20.90 16.37
CA ASP A 661 -9.06 21.63 17.64
C ASP A 661 -8.53 20.81 18.82
N ILE A 662 -7.34 21.16 19.29
CA ILE A 662 -6.66 20.50 20.42
C ILE A 662 -7.44 20.66 21.74
N SER A 663 -8.26 21.71 21.88
CA SER A 663 -9.00 21.95 23.13
C SER A 663 -10.01 20.85 23.45
N SER A 664 -10.55 20.19 22.42
CA SER A 664 -11.43 19.03 22.55
C SER A 664 -10.73 17.83 23.20
N VAL A 665 -9.43 17.63 22.92
CA VAL A 665 -8.63 16.53 23.49
C VAL A 665 -8.45 16.72 25.00
N THR A 666 -8.19 17.96 25.42
CA THR A 666 -8.03 18.31 26.84
C THR A 666 -9.31 17.99 27.63
N LEU A 667 -10.47 18.37 27.11
CA LEU A 667 -11.76 18.10 27.75
C LEU A 667 -12.04 16.58 27.86
N LEU A 668 -11.80 15.83 26.78
CA LEU A 668 -12.00 14.38 26.77
C LEU A 668 -11.02 13.63 27.69
N SER A 669 -9.83 14.19 27.96
CA SER A 669 -8.84 13.58 28.84
C SER A 669 -9.30 13.47 30.30
N GLU A 670 -10.27 14.29 30.73
CA GLU A 670 -10.90 14.15 32.04
C GLU A 670 -11.72 12.86 32.15
N MET A 671 -12.35 12.44 31.04
CA MET A 671 -13.25 11.30 30.98
C MET A 671 -12.54 9.97 30.73
N ALA A 672 -11.28 9.98 30.29
CA ALA A 672 -10.55 8.76 29.89
C ALA A 672 -9.11 8.72 30.41
N ILE A 673 -8.57 7.53 30.67
CA ILE A 673 -7.16 7.34 31.07
C ILE A 673 -6.23 7.75 29.92
N GLU A 674 -6.59 7.39 28.69
CA GLU A 674 -5.82 7.66 27.48
C GLU A 674 -6.71 8.28 26.40
N VAL A 675 -6.22 9.30 25.69
CA VAL A 675 -6.86 9.85 24.49
C VAL A 675 -5.88 9.76 23.33
N THR A 676 -6.25 9.01 22.29
CA THR A 676 -5.38 8.76 21.12
C THR A 676 -6.00 9.32 19.86
N VAL A 677 -5.22 10.06 19.08
CA VAL A 677 -5.61 10.53 17.75
C VAL A 677 -5.05 9.55 16.72
N ILE A 678 -5.93 9.00 15.88
CA ILE A 678 -5.60 8.04 14.84
C ILE A 678 -5.83 8.76 13.50
N ASN A 679 -4.72 9.15 12.86
CA ASN A 679 -4.73 9.80 11.55
C ASN A 679 -4.88 8.80 10.40
#